data_AF-A0A4R1B597-F1
#
_entry.id   AF-A0A4R1B597-F1
#
_cell.length_a   1.000
_cell.length_b   1.000
_cell.length_c   1.000
_cell.angle_alpha   90.00
_cell.angle_beta   90.00
_cell.angle_gamma   90.00
#
_symmetry.space_group_name_H-M   'P 1'
#
loop_
_entity.id
_entity.type
_entity.pdbx_description
1 polymer ?
#
loop_
_entity_poly.entity_id
_entity_poly.type
_entity_poly.pdbx_seq_one_letter_code
_entity_poly.pdbx_strand_id
1 'polypeptide(L)'
;MTALCRAGLLLLGCVGWICAGAQRTYKAHSVLAAGTWYRVAVSTEGVYRMDGAFLAALGLGANLPAGALRVYGATPGMLPESNSAPRIDDLEELAITVADGGDGVINSTDVVYFYSPGPHPWKKDSVNRSFQHTKNLYSDVAYYYLTVGGTGKRVATGPVLGGGQSVTSFDERVFYEKDSVNFLSSGREWFGEEFSALPGRALNRTFTFNVPGALAGTQAALRTRVAARSIGVTTRFDISLNGQPALQVGVFPVTGVFNDLFAQQTTQTGFTILSGGSGISLAYNYVTNGSFNAQGWLDWLEVVFRRSLAMAPGQQLQFRDWSTVGTGNATFRIGGAAASTTVWDVTDPFNAVRMPATLSAAELSFTAPTERLREYVAFGTDFGVPVAAGAVPNQDLHGSPAADFLVVTHPDFLPQANAIAAFHRQRDGLQVLVVTTDQVFREFGGSTGDPTAIRDFAKMFYDRQRATWGASGKYLLLLGRGSFDYRDRVRNNTNFVPVWESPSSLDPLSTYASDDFFGFLDDNEDIHSLLVPNTLDIGIGRIPVRNATEAGNFVAKLLAYHSPAGFGPWRNNATFVADDGDQNLHLEDAEVMASTTKTQAPFLNQQKIYLDAYRREGGTAGGAYPQANAAINNNILAGALIWNYSGHGGYARLAEETIADQDIVNNWKNQNRLPLFITATCDFAPYDLPGINSLGENLLVRPQTGAIALMTTSRVVFAYSNRVLNNNYLQTALQPDASGRYKTLGEAVQASKNLTYLTNGDVNNNRKFALLGDPAMTLGFPKGRVRPLLVNGHPIATADTLNATEFAEIEGEVTNAQGTRLTDFNGNVWLTLFDKPQVVRTLGNTPASPPTSFQQQTASLFRGRVTASGGRFKFSFRVPRDINFQHGAGRMSFYAQDSTRDAGGVSNSVIIGGIVPGASDDKEGPQIRAFLNDERFVSGSVTDQNPVLLLRLADSSGINTGNAGIDHDIVVTVDGNNRNYYVLNDFYETEPDTYQRGRVRFQLPAFTPGKHTLTIKAWDVLNNSSTYTLDFTVAKDKELVLDHVLNYPNPFTTKTQFWFEHNKPGIDLNTRVEIFTVTGRLIKTLRRTINNDGNRSSEVEWDGADDFGARVGRGVYIYRLVVESGDGKKATQLQKLVIL
;
A
#
# COMPACT_ATOMS: atom_id res chain seq x y z
N MET A 1 -21.42 -63.70 21.74
CA MET A 1 -20.39 -62.80 21.17
C MET A 1 -21.09 -61.81 20.27
N THR A 2 -21.41 -60.65 20.84
CA THR A 2 -22.53 -59.79 20.46
C THR A 2 -22.07 -58.54 19.71
N ALA A 3 -23.05 -57.94 19.02
CA ALA A 3 -22.95 -56.83 18.07
C ALA A 3 -22.12 -55.59 18.50
N LEU A 4 -21.73 -55.46 19.77
CA LEU A 4 -20.86 -54.37 20.24
C LEU A 4 -19.42 -54.46 19.70
N CYS A 5 -18.89 -55.65 19.40
CA CYS A 5 -17.52 -55.78 18.90
C CYS A 5 -17.38 -55.39 17.41
N ARG A 6 -18.46 -55.43 16.62
CA ARG A 6 -18.46 -54.96 15.21
C ARG A 6 -18.67 -53.46 15.07
N ALA A 7 -19.34 -52.80 16.03
CA ALA A 7 -19.46 -51.34 16.05
C ALA A 7 -18.15 -50.65 16.47
N GLY A 8 -17.38 -51.24 17.40
CA GLY A 8 -16.09 -50.68 17.85
C GLY A 8 -14.99 -50.69 16.77
N LEU A 9 -14.97 -51.70 15.90
CA LEU A 9 -13.99 -51.79 14.80
C LEU A 9 -14.35 -50.93 13.58
N LEU A 10 -15.64 -50.62 13.36
CA LEU A 10 -16.06 -49.65 12.35
C LEU A 10 -15.84 -48.19 12.79
N LEU A 11 -15.91 -47.89 14.09
CA LEU A 11 -15.54 -46.56 14.59
C LEU A 11 -14.03 -46.33 14.61
N LEU A 12 -13.20 -47.35 14.88
CA LEU A 12 -11.74 -47.23 14.80
C LEU A 12 -11.19 -47.20 13.36
N GLY A 13 -11.93 -47.77 12.39
CA GLY A 13 -11.60 -47.67 10.96
C GLY A 13 -12.00 -46.34 10.31
N CYS A 14 -13.05 -45.68 10.80
CA CYS A 14 -13.53 -44.39 10.26
C CYS A 14 -12.86 -43.15 10.88
N VAL A 15 -12.11 -43.29 11.98
CA VAL A 15 -11.38 -42.17 12.59
C VAL A 15 -9.96 -42.02 12.04
N GLY A 16 -9.45 -43.02 11.28
CA GLY A 16 -8.12 -42.96 10.66
C GLY A 16 -8.08 -42.29 9.28
N TRP A 17 -9.23 -41.97 8.68
CA TRP A 17 -9.34 -41.42 7.33
C TRP A 17 -10.40 -40.30 7.35
N ILE A 18 -10.00 -39.09 7.75
CA ILE A 18 -10.44 -37.75 7.28
C ILE A 18 -9.79 -36.74 8.24
N CYS A 19 -8.46 -36.63 8.13
CA CYS A 19 -7.67 -35.44 8.44
C CYS A 19 -6.31 -35.56 7.71
N ALA A 20 -6.29 -36.23 6.56
CA ALA A 20 -5.23 -36.00 5.60
C ALA A 20 -5.53 -34.62 5.02
N GLY A 21 -4.81 -33.59 5.50
CA GLY A 21 -4.79 -32.29 4.84
C GLY A 21 -4.54 -32.51 3.35
N ALA A 22 -5.28 -31.79 2.49
CA ALA A 22 -5.16 -31.92 1.05
C ALA A 22 -3.84 -31.29 0.58
N GLN A 23 -2.70 -31.93 0.90
CA GLN A 23 -1.39 -31.49 0.49
C GLN A 23 -1.34 -31.48 -1.05
N ARG A 24 -1.05 -30.30 -1.61
CA ARG A 24 -0.97 -30.13 -3.06
C ARG A 24 0.23 -30.89 -3.62
N THR A 25 0.07 -31.43 -4.82
CA THR A 25 1.15 -32.07 -5.56
C THR A 25 1.65 -31.13 -6.65
N TYR A 26 2.93 -30.79 -6.61
CA TYR A 26 3.55 -29.84 -7.52
C TYR A 26 4.37 -30.55 -8.60
N LYS A 27 4.28 -30.09 -9.85
CA LYS A 27 5.19 -30.45 -10.94
C LYS A 27 6.60 -29.96 -10.61
N ALA A 28 7.61 -30.73 -11.01
CA ALA A 28 9.01 -30.34 -10.80
C ALA A 28 9.43 -29.18 -11.72
N HIS A 29 8.86 -29.12 -12.93
CA HIS A 29 9.11 -28.10 -13.93
C HIS A 29 7.80 -27.78 -14.64
N SER A 30 7.62 -26.53 -15.06
CA SER A 30 6.48 -26.13 -15.88
C SER A 30 6.61 -26.73 -17.27
N VAL A 31 5.48 -27.01 -17.92
CA VAL A 31 5.47 -27.33 -19.35
C VAL A 31 6.05 -26.19 -20.19
N LEU A 32 5.98 -24.94 -19.70
CA LEU A 32 6.54 -23.76 -20.36
C LEU A 32 8.06 -23.63 -20.19
N ALA A 33 8.72 -24.54 -19.44
CA ALA A 33 10.16 -24.46 -19.16
C ALA A 33 11.03 -24.54 -20.42
N ALA A 34 10.55 -25.25 -21.45
CA ALA A 34 11.25 -25.42 -22.71
C ALA A 34 10.27 -25.57 -23.88
N GLY A 35 10.75 -25.32 -25.09
CA GLY A 35 9.98 -25.43 -26.33
C GLY A 35 9.78 -24.10 -27.03
N THR A 36 8.88 -24.10 -28.01
CA THR A 36 8.39 -22.91 -28.69
C THR A 36 6.89 -22.82 -28.46
N TRP A 37 6.47 -21.74 -27.79
CA TRP A 37 5.12 -21.60 -27.30
C TRP A 37 4.42 -20.40 -27.92
N TYR A 38 3.15 -20.60 -28.26
CA TYR A 38 2.25 -19.55 -28.72
C TYR A 38 0.95 -19.64 -27.94
N ARG A 39 0.23 -18.53 -27.83
CA ARG A 39 -1.03 -18.47 -27.09
C ARG A 39 -2.17 -18.02 -27.99
N VAL A 40 -3.36 -18.54 -27.73
CA VAL A 40 -4.61 -18.12 -28.34
C VAL A 40 -5.67 -17.90 -27.27
N ALA A 41 -6.70 -17.11 -27.58
CA ALA A 41 -7.79 -16.77 -26.68
C ALA A 41 -9.16 -17.11 -27.28
N VAL A 42 -10.11 -17.51 -26.43
CA VAL A 42 -11.49 -17.81 -26.82
C VAL A 42 -12.48 -17.19 -25.85
N SER A 43 -13.60 -16.68 -26.35
CA SER A 43 -14.61 -15.96 -25.54
C SER A 43 -15.86 -16.78 -25.22
N THR A 44 -16.08 -17.94 -25.87
CA THR A 44 -17.30 -18.73 -25.70
C THR A 44 -17.00 -20.22 -25.56
N GLU A 45 -17.97 -20.97 -25.04
CA GLU A 45 -17.95 -22.43 -25.05
C GLU A 45 -18.12 -22.97 -26.48
N GLY A 46 -17.36 -24.00 -26.86
CA GLY A 46 -17.53 -24.69 -28.14
C GLY A 46 -16.27 -25.35 -28.68
N VAL A 47 -16.41 -25.95 -29.87
CA VAL A 47 -15.30 -26.49 -30.67
C VAL A 47 -14.74 -25.40 -31.57
N TYR A 48 -13.43 -25.20 -31.49
CA TYR A 48 -12.71 -24.18 -32.23
C TYR A 48 -11.88 -24.79 -33.36
N ARG A 49 -11.80 -24.09 -34.49
CA ARG A 49 -11.04 -24.47 -35.68
C ARG A 49 -9.83 -23.57 -35.83
N MET A 50 -8.67 -24.17 -36.04
CA MET A 50 -7.44 -23.51 -36.47
C MET A 50 -6.96 -24.19 -37.76
N ASP A 51 -6.85 -23.45 -38.85
CA ASP A 51 -6.26 -23.99 -40.09
C ASP A 51 -4.76 -23.75 -40.16
N GLY A 52 -4.10 -24.43 -41.10
CA GLY A 52 -2.66 -24.27 -41.31
C GLY A 52 -2.25 -22.83 -41.59
N ALA A 53 -3.10 -22.03 -42.25
CA ALA A 53 -2.85 -20.61 -42.46
C ALA A 53 -2.86 -19.82 -41.14
N PHE A 54 -3.83 -20.07 -40.26
CA PHE A 54 -3.87 -19.50 -38.91
C PHE A 54 -2.64 -19.90 -38.09
N LEU A 55 -2.25 -21.18 -38.10
CA LEU A 55 -1.08 -21.68 -37.36
C LEU A 55 0.23 -21.06 -37.88
N ALA A 56 0.37 -20.92 -39.20
CA ALA A 56 1.50 -20.23 -39.81
C ALA A 56 1.53 -18.75 -39.42
N ALA A 57 0.38 -18.06 -39.44
CA ALA A 57 0.25 -16.66 -39.05
C ALA A 57 0.51 -16.43 -37.55
N LEU A 58 0.19 -17.41 -36.70
CA LEU A 58 0.52 -17.39 -35.28
C LEU A 58 2.03 -17.46 -35.04
N GLY A 59 2.78 -18.05 -35.98
CA GLY A 59 4.24 -18.13 -35.98
C GLY A 59 4.81 -19.55 -35.93
N LEU A 60 3.97 -20.59 -35.95
CA LEU A 60 4.41 -21.99 -35.90
C LEU A 60 5.12 -22.46 -37.19
N GLY A 61 4.97 -21.72 -38.29
CA GLY A 61 5.48 -22.07 -39.61
C GLY A 61 4.49 -22.89 -40.45
N ALA A 62 4.91 -23.29 -41.65
CA ALA A 62 4.13 -24.13 -42.56
C ALA A 62 4.62 -25.59 -42.51
N ASN A 63 3.77 -26.53 -42.90
CA ASN A 63 4.08 -27.97 -42.99
C ASN A 63 4.51 -28.58 -41.65
N LEU A 64 3.68 -28.42 -40.61
CA LEU A 64 3.97 -28.91 -39.27
C LEU A 64 3.77 -30.43 -39.20
N PRO A 65 4.56 -31.20 -38.44
CA PRO A 65 4.28 -32.62 -38.25
C PRO A 65 2.95 -32.81 -37.51
N ALA A 66 1.98 -33.46 -38.15
CA ALA A 66 0.61 -33.57 -37.64
C ALA A 66 0.53 -34.28 -36.28
N GLY A 67 1.39 -35.26 -36.02
CA GLY A 67 1.48 -35.97 -34.74
C GLY A 67 2.13 -35.16 -33.60
N ALA A 68 2.81 -34.06 -33.91
CA ALA A 68 3.61 -33.30 -32.95
C ALA A 68 2.92 -32.04 -32.43
N LEU A 69 1.81 -31.60 -33.03
CA LEU A 69 1.05 -30.45 -32.52
C LEU A 69 0.32 -30.82 -31.20
N ARG A 70 0.42 -29.90 -30.24
CA ARG A 70 -0.13 -30.03 -28.87
C ARG A 70 -0.81 -28.72 -28.46
N VAL A 71 -1.90 -28.85 -27.71
CA VAL A 71 -2.64 -27.71 -27.17
C VAL A 71 -2.81 -27.90 -25.67
N TYR A 72 -2.57 -26.86 -24.89
CA TYR A 72 -2.60 -26.86 -23.44
C TYR A 72 -3.53 -25.78 -22.90
N GLY A 73 -4.13 -26.01 -21.74
CA GLY A 73 -5.02 -25.07 -21.08
C GLY A 73 -4.95 -25.23 -19.57
N ALA A 74 -5.47 -24.24 -18.85
CA ALA A 74 -5.59 -24.29 -17.40
C ALA A 74 -7.00 -24.71 -16.98
N THR A 75 -7.21 -24.83 -15.66
CA THR A 75 -8.53 -25.07 -15.07
C THR A 75 -9.57 -24.08 -15.65
N PRO A 76 -10.73 -24.56 -16.14
CA PRO A 76 -11.77 -23.67 -16.65
C PRO A 76 -12.31 -22.71 -15.59
N GLY A 77 -12.45 -21.43 -15.94
CA GLY A 77 -13.04 -20.40 -15.06
C GLY A 77 -12.04 -19.75 -14.10
N MET A 78 -12.53 -19.40 -12.91
CA MET A 78 -11.71 -18.80 -11.83
C MET A 78 -11.05 -19.88 -10.98
N LEU A 79 -9.88 -19.57 -10.43
CA LEU A 79 -9.20 -20.46 -9.50
C LEU A 79 -9.96 -20.50 -8.15
N PRO A 80 -9.95 -21.64 -7.45
CA PRO A 80 -10.63 -21.74 -6.18
C PRO A 80 -9.86 -21.05 -5.05
N GLU A 81 -10.57 -20.18 -4.31
CA GLU A 81 -10.03 -19.39 -3.20
C GLU A 81 -9.83 -20.19 -1.91
N SER A 82 -10.52 -21.32 -1.70
CA SER A 82 -10.19 -22.22 -0.57
C SER A 82 -8.92 -22.99 -0.88
N ASN A 83 -7.98 -23.13 0.08
CA ASN A 83 -6.74 -23.87 -0.14
C ASN A 83 -6.96 -25.37 -0.37
N SER A 84 -8.00 -25.93 0.26
CA SER A 84 -8.36 -27.36 0.22
C SER A 84 -9.04 -27.81 -1.08
N ALA A 85 -9.51 -26.85 -1.90
CA ALA A 85 -10.22 -27.16 -3.13
C ALA A 85 -9.27 -27.77 -4.19
N PRO A 86 -9.67 -28.88 -4.84
CA PRO A 86 -8.89 -29.49 -5.93
C PRO A 86 -8.62 -28.50 -7.06
N ARG A 87 -7.41 -28.54 -7.61
CA ARG A 87 -6.99 -27.72 -8.74
C ARG A 87 -5.89 -28.41 -9.53
N ILE A 88 -5.73 -28.02 -10.79
CA ILE A 88 -4.59 -28.40 -11.63
C ILE A 88 -3.42 -27.48 -11.27
N ASP A 89 -2.23 -28.07 -11.11
CA ASP A 89 -1.02 -27.37 -10.67
C ASP A 89 -0.37 -26.48 -11.75
N ASP A 90 -0.32 -26.98 -12.98
CA ASP A 90 0.24 -26.29 -14.17
C ASP A 90 -0.75 -26.45 -15.34
N LEU A 91 -0.33 -26.18 -16.59
CA LEU A 91 -1.16 -26.40 -17.76
C LEU A 91 -1.34 -27.90 -18.11
N GLU A 92 -2.56 -28.31 -18.46
CA GLU A 92 -2.88 -29.66 -18.92
C GLU A 92 -3.08 -29.72 -20.44
N GLU A 93 -2.60 -30.80 -21.06
CA GLU A 93 -2.76 -31.02 -22.50
C GLU A 93 -4.19 -31.46 -22.85
N LEU A 94 -4.77 -30.79 -23.84
CA LEU A 94 -6.09 -31.08 -24.39
C LEU A 94 -6.01 -32.09 -25.54
N ALA A 95 -6.99 -32.98 -25.59
CA ALA A 95 -7.20 -33.83 -26.75
C ALA A 95 -7.66 -32.99 -27.96
N ILE A 96 -6.90 -33.07 -29.07
CA ILE A 96 -7.24 -32.39 -30.32
C ILE A 96 -7.56 -33.37 -31.45
N THR A 97 -8.27 -32.91 -32.47
CA THR A 97 -8.37 -33.62 -33.75
C THR A 97 -7.56 -32.86 -34.78
N VAL A 98 -6.72 -33.57 -35.52
CA VAL A 98 -5.97 -33.04 -36.67
C VAL A 98 -6.49 -33.74 -37.92
N ALA A 99 -7.04 -32.97 -38.87
CA ALA A 99 -7.44 -33.48 -40.17
C ALA A 99 -6.42 -32.98 -41.20
N ASP A 100 -5.45 -33.84 -41.49
CA ASP A 100 -4.27 -33.62 -42.36
C ASP A 100 -4.37 -34.34 -43.72
N GLY A 101 -5.55 -34.89 -44.05
CA GLY A 101 -5.71 -35.71 -45.26
C GLY A 101 -4.91 -37.04 -45.25
N GLY A 102 -4.25 -37.38 -44.15
CA GLY A 102 -3.49 -38.62 -43.97
C GLY A 102 -2.03 -38.58 -44.44
N ASP A 103 -1.49 -37.41 -44.82
CA ASP A 103 -0.10 -37.26 -45.24
C ASP A 103 0.89 -37.06 -44.07
N GLY A 104 0.38 -36.90 -42.85
CA GLY A 104 1.17 -36.72 -41.63
C GLY A 104 1.69 -35.29 -41.43
N VAL A 105 1.25 -34.32 -42.24
CA VAL A 105 1.73 -32.94 -42.25
C VAL A 105 0.55 -31.96 -42.23
N ILE A 106 0.62 -30.93 -41.39
CA ILE A 106 -0.34 -29.82 -41.37
C ILE A 106 0.15 -28.75 -42.34
N ASN A 107 -0.39 -28.75 -43.55
CA ASN A 107 -0.23 -27.74 -44.58
C ASN A 107 -1.36 -26.68 -44.51
N SER A 108 -1.38 -25.72 -45.44
CA SER A 108 -2.32 -24.59 -45.41
C SER A 108 -3.81 -24.96 -45.52
N THR A 109 -4.14 -26.15 -46.04
CA THR A 109 -5.54 -26.60 -46.18
C THR A 109 -6.03 -27.45 -45.02
N ASP A 110 -5.12 -27.88 -44.14
CA ASP A 110 -5.44 -28.77 -43.02
C ASP A 110 -5.99 -28.00 -41.82
N VAL A 111 -6.68 -28.73 -40.96
CA VAL A 111 -7.46 -28.14 -39.87
C VAL A 111 -7.28 -28.90 -38.57
N VAL A 112 -7.25 -28.13 -37.49
CA VAL A 112 -7.11 -28.61 -36.11
C VAL A 112 -8.33 -28.17 -35.32
N TYR A 113 -8.90 -29.10 -34.56
CA TYR A 113 -10.06 -28.88 -33.71
C TYR A 113 -9.75 -29.17 -32.24
N PHE A 114 -10.19 -28.28 -31.36
CA PHE A 114 -10.14 -28.48 -29.91
C PHE A 114 -11.42 -27.94 -29.26
N TYR A 115 -11.79 -28.49 -28.11
CA TYR A 115 -12.94 -28.02 -27.34
C TYR A 115 -12.48 -27.04 -26.25
N SER A 116 -13.29 -26.01 -26.02
CA SER A 116 -13.15 -25.07 -24.91
C SER A 116 -14.47 -24.95 -24.15
N PRO A 117 -14.47 -25.06 -22.82
CA PRO A 117 -15.63 -24.72 -21.99
C PRO A 117 -15.91 -23.20 -21.90
N GLY A 118 -15.03 -22.37 -22.46
CA GLY A 118 -15.11 -20.91 -22.36
C GLY A 118 -14.68 -20.37 -20.99
N PRO A 119 -14.73 -19.05 -20.80
CA PRO A 119 -14.29 -18.40 -19.55
C PRO A 119 -15.31 -18.50 -18.41
N HIS A 120 -16.57 -18.84 -18.68
CA HIS A 120 -17.67 -18.74 -17.72
C HIS A 120 -18.31 -20.11 -17.45
N PRO A 121 -17.77 -20.88 -16.48
CA PRO A 121 -18.25 -22.23 -16.21
C PRO A 121 -19.65 -22.24 -15.56
N TRP A 122 -20.29 -23.41 -15.62
CA TRP A 122 -21.51 -23.71 -14.89
C TRP A 122 -21.23 -24.71 -13.77
N LYS A 123 -21.51 -24.32 -12.53
CA LYS A 123 -21.52 -25.22 -11.37
C LYS A 123 -22.75 -26.12 -11.45
N LYS A 124 -22.49 -27.43 -11.33
CA LYS A 124 -23.50 -28.49 -11.38
C LYS A 124 -23.90 -28.85 -9.95
N ASP A 125 -25.18 -28.69 -9.61
CA ASP A 125 -25.73 -29.14 -8.33
C ASP A 125 -26.45 -30.47 -8.53
N SER A 126 -25.75 -31.56 -8.21
CA SER A 126 -26.30 -32.92 -8.37
C SER A 126 -27.43 -33.24 -7.39
N VAL A 127 -27.51 -32.53 -6.25
CA VAL A 127 -28.55 -32.76 -5.24
C VAL A 127 -29.87 -32.17 -5.72
N ASN A 128 -29.83 -30.90 -6.16
CA ASN A 128 -31.01 -30.19 -6.64
C ASN A 128 -31.27 -30.36 -8.14
N ARG A 129 -30.41 -31.09 -8.86
CA ARG A 129 -30.45 -31.27 -10.32
C ARG A 129 -30.57 -29.93 -11.05
N SER A 130 -29.73 -28.98 -10.66
CA SER A 130 -29.76 -27.61 -11.14
C SER A 130 -28.38 -27.13 -11.59
N PHE A 131 -28.36 -25.96 -12.22
CA PHE A 131 -27.17 -25.31 -12.73
C PHE A 131 -27.05 -23.91 -12.14
N GLN A 132 -25.82 -23.48 -11.87
CA GLN A 132 -25.52 -22.11 -11.46
C GLN A 132 -24.33 -21.61 -12.29
N HIS A 133 -24.51 -20.53 -13.03
CA HIS A 133 -23.41 -19.93 -13.78
C HIS A 133 -22.41 -19.30 -12.81
N THR A 134 -21.18 -19.18 -13.27
CA THR A 134 -20.14 -18.44 -12.56
C THR A 134 -19.41 -17.61 -13.60
N LYS A 135 -19.73 -16.33 -13.67
CA LYS A 135 -18.98 -15.41 -14.52
C LYS A 135 -17.59 -15.18 -13.95
N ASN A 136 -16.62 -15.11 -14.83
CA ASN A 136 -15.23 -14.93 -14.45
C ASN A 136 -14.98 -13.43 -14.20
N LEU A 137 -14.62 -13.12 -12.96
CA LEU A 137 -14.41 -11.76 -12.49
C LEU A 137 -13.15 -11.12 -13.09
N TYR A 138 -12.20 -11.95 -13.56
CA TYR A 138 -10.85 -11.55 -13.94
C TYR A 138 -10.60 -11.57 -15.46
N SER A 139 -11.45 -12.24 -16.25
CA SER A 139 -11.29 -12.31 -17.71
C SER A 139 -12.59 -12.64 -18.44
N ASP A 140 -12.75 -12.07 -19.65
CA ASP A 140 -13.80 -12.41 -20.62
C ASP A 140 -13.34 -13.43 -21.67
N VAL A 141 -12.12 -13.95 -21.54
CA VAL A 141 -11.55 -14.97 -22.42
C VAL A 141 -10.82 -16.06 -21.64
N ALA A 142 -10.82 -17.28 -22.19
CA ALA A 142 -9.96 -18.38 -21.76
C ALA A 142 -8.76 -18.50 -22.71
N TYR A 143 -7.56 -18.69 -22.17
CA TYR A 143 -6.34 -18.83 -22.96
C TYR A 143 -5.92 -20.29 -23.12
N TYR A 144 -5.33 -20.59 -24.28
CA TYR A 144 -4.74 -21.88 -24.62
C TYR A 144 -3.36 -21.71 -25.22
N TYR A 145 -2.47 -22.67 -24.98
CA TYR A 145 -1.09 -22.63 -25.41
C TYR A 145 -0.81 -23.72 -26.44
N LEU A 146 -0.07 -23.39 -27.49
CA LEU A 146 0.28 -24.27 -28.59
C LEU A 146 1.79 -24.47 -28.63
N THR A 147 2.19 -25.71 -28.88
CA THR A 147 3.58 -26.05 -29.16
C THR A 147 3.67 -27.23 -30.13
N VAL A 148 4.83 -27.41 -30.76
CA VAL A 148 5.12 -28.51 -31.69
C VAL A 148 6.31 -29.30 -31.16
N GLY A 149 6.08 -30.57 -30.86
CA GLY A 149 7.10 -31.51 -30.36
C GLY A 149 6.50 -32.66 -29.57
N GLY A 150 7.20 -33.79 -29.51
CA GLY A 150 6.71 -34.99 -28.84
C GLY A 150 5.50 -35.63 -29.53
N THR A 151 4.71 -36.41 -28.80
CA THR A 151 3.46 -37.02 -29.28
C THR A 151 2.28 -36.27 -28.70
N GLY A 152 1.48 -35.64 -29.56
CA GLY A 152 0.34 -34.86 -29.09
C GLY A 152 -0.89 -35.70 -28.77
N LYS A 153 -1.63 -35.27 -27.76
CA LYS A 153 -2.88 -35.91 -27.32
C LYS A 153 -3.96 -35.77 -28.39
N ARG A 154 -4.70 -36.86 -28.65
CA ARG A 154 -5.75 -36.89 -29.69
C ARG A 154 -7.09 -37.28 -29.10
N VAL A 155 -8.18 -36.77 -29.69
CA VAL A 155 -9.55 -37.17 -29.35
C VAL A 155 -9.72 -38.66 -29.66
N ALA A 156 -9.91 -39.47 -28.62
CA ALA A 156 -10.14 -40.89 -28.76
C ALA A 156 -11.58 -41.17 -29.24
N THR A 157 -11.80 -42.33 -29.86
CA THR A 157 -13.17 -42.81 -30.15
C THR A 157 -13.68 -43.63 -28.97
N GLY A 158 -14.87 -43.30 -28.47
CA GLY A 158 -15.52 -44.01 -27.38
C GLY A 158 -16.03 -45.40 -27.77
N PRO A 159 -16.50 -46.21 -26.80
CA PRO A 159 -17.05 -47.53 -27.09
C PRO A 159 -18.41 -47.43 -27.80
N VAL A 160 -18.71 -48.42 -28.65
CA VAL A 160 -20.07 -48.61 -29.19
C VAL A 160 -20.91 -49.27 -28.12
N LEU A 161 -21.95 -48.57 -27.66
CA LEU A 161 -22.88 -49.06 -26.65
C LEU A 161 -24.26 -49.32 -27.28
N GLY A 162 -25.06 -50.18 -26.65
CA GLY A 162 -26.43 -50.49 -27.06
C GLY A 162 -27.42 -50.39 -25.91
N GLY A 163 -28.71 -50.31 -26.26
CA GLY A 163 -29.82 -50.19 -25.31
C GLY A 163 -29.91 -48.81 -24.64
N GLY A 164 -31.00 -48.57 -23.90
CA GLY A 164 -31.21 -47.34 -23.13
C GLY A 164 -32.45 -46.56 -23.52
N GLN A 165 -32.87 -45.65 -22.64
CA GLN A 165 -34.00 -44.77 -22.89
C GLN A 165 -33.72 -43.83 -24.07
N SER A 166 -34.74 -43.55 -24.88
CA SER A 166 -34.62 -42.64 -26.02
C SER A 166 -34.67 -41.19 -25.54
N VAL A 167 -33.67 -40.38 -25.92
CA VAL A 167 -33.54 -38.98 -25.51
C VAL A 167 -33.63 -38.10 -26.76
N THR A 168 -34.69 -37.29 -26.83
CA THR A 168 -34.98 -36.36 -27.94
C THR A 168 -35.07 -34.91 -27.48
N SER A 169 -34.80 -34.66 -26.19
CA SER A 169 -34.76 -33.33 -25.58
C SER A 169 -33.72 -33.29 -24.47
N PHE A 170 -33.32 -32.11 -24.04
CA PHE A 170 -32.28 -31.95 -23.01
C PHE A 170 -32.53 -30.69 -22.16
N ASP A 171 -31.75 -30.53 -21.08
CA ASP A 171 -31.76 -29.32 -20.25
C ASP A 171 -30.88 -28.25 -20.89
N GLU A 172 -31.53 -27.22 -21.41
CA GLU A 172 -30.85 -26.02 -21.88
C GLU A 172 -30.69 -25.02 -20.74
N ARG A 173 -29.58 -24.27 -20.79
CA ARG A 173 -29.27 -23.23 -19.81
C ARG A 173 -28.72 -21.99 -20.51
N VAL A 174 -29.26 -20.83 -20.15
CA VAL A 174 -28.77 -19.52 -20.60
C VAL A 174 -28.62 -18.60 -19.41
N PHE A 175 -27.63 -17.71 -19.45
CA PHE A 175 -27.46 -16.65 -18.46
C PHE A 175 -27.17 -15.30 -19.13
N TYR A 176 -27.38 -14.23 -18.38
CA TYR A 176 -26.96 -12.88 -18.74
C TYR A 176 -26.51 -12.12 -17.51
N GLU A 177 -25.36 -11.47 -17.63
CA GLU A 177 -24.73 -10.66 -16.59
C GLU A 177 -23.77 -9.67 -17.27
N LYS A 178 -23.79 -8.39 -16.88
CA LYS A 178 -23.08 -7.31 -17.64
C LYS A 178 -21.88 -6.70 -16.92
N ASP A 179 -21.88 -6.62 -15.60
CA ASP A 179 -20.81 -6.02 -14.77
C ASP A 179 -20.48 -4.57 -15.14
N SER A 180 -21.48 -3.71 -15.26
CA SER A 180 -21.29 -2.31 -15.67
C SER A 180 -21.04 -1.32 -14.53
N VAL A 181 -21.46 -1.61 -13.30
CA VAL A 181 -21.33 -0.67 -12.18
C VAL A 181 -20.93 -1.36 -10.87
N ASN A 182 -19.95 -0.79 -10.17
CA ASN A 182 -19.67 -1.07 -8.77
C ASN A 182 -19.96 0.22 -7.97
N PHE A 183 -20.78 0.12 -6.92
CA PHE A 183 -21.34 1.31 -6.27
C PHE A 183 -20.40 1.97 -5.26
N LEU A 184 -19.57 1.18 -4.59
CA LEU A 184 -18.68 1.65 -3.53
C LEU A 184 -17.25 1.83 -4.01
N SER A 185 -16.99 1.57 -5.30
CA SER A 185 -15.63 1.35 -5.84
C SER A 185 -14.86 0.31 -5.00
N SER A 186 -15.55 -0.68 -4.45
CA SER A 186 -14.99 -1.59 -3.46
C SER A 186 -15.70 -2.93 -3.53
N GLY A 187 -14.98 -4.00 -3.18
CA GLY A 187 -15.48 -5.35 -3.39
C GLY A 187 -15.51 -5.72 -4.86
N ARG A 188 -15.69 -7.02 -5.12
CA ARG A 188 -15.55 -7.60 -6.46
C ARG A 188 -16.84 -7.75 -7.25
N GLU A 189 -17.99 -7.46 -6.66
CA GLU A 189 -19.27 -7.59 -7.35
C GLU A 189 -19.57 -6.36 -8.20
N TRP A 190 -20.14 -6.60 -9.38
CA TRP A 190 -20.53 -5.58 -10.33
C TRP A 190 -21.95 -5.85 -10.79
N PHE A 191 -22.73 -4.79 -11.01
CA PHE A 191 -24.13 -4.88 -11.41
C PHE A 191 -24.31 -4.39 -12.84
N GLY A 192 -25.39 -4.84 -13.48
CA GLY A 192 -25.78 -4.48 -14.83
C GLY A 192 -26.66 -3.23 -14.89
N GLU A 193 -27.70 -3.32 -15.71
CA GLU A 193 -28.55 -2.21 -16.06
C GLU A 193 -29.37 -1.63 -14.91
N GLU A 194 -29.44 -0.29 -14.86
CA GLU A 194 -30.34 0.46 -13.96
C GLU A 194 -31.79 0.49 -14.47
N PHE A 195 -32.72 0.41 -13.53
CA PHE A 195 -34.16 0.61 -13.64
C PHE A 195 -34.58 1.75 -12.72
N SER A 196 -35.00 2.90 -13.24
CA SER A 196 -35.48 4.01 -12.41
C SER A 196 -36.43 4.93 -13.16
N ALA A 197 -37.21 5.70 -12.40
CA ALA A 197 -38.10 6.74 -12.92
C ALA A 197 -37.38 8.09 -13.13
N LEU A 198 -36.06 8.14 -12.96
CA LEU A 198 -35.26 9.34 -13.15
C LEU A 198 -35.25 9.77 -14.64
N PRO A 199 -35.10 11.07 -14.95
CA PRO A 199 -35.08 11.55 -16.33
C PRO A 199 -34.08 10.78 -17.22
N GLY A 200 -34.56 10.28 -18.36
CA GLY A 200 -33.73 9.52 -19.32
C GLY A 200 -33.48 8.05 -18.94
N ARG A 201 -34.11 7.53 -17.88
CA ARG A 201 -34.03 6.12 -17.45
C ARG A 201 -35.36 5.41 -17.70
N ALA A 202 -35.31 4.07 -17.71
CA ALA A 202 -36.49 3.24 -17.98
C ALA A 202 -36.76 2.32 -16.79
N LEU A 203 -38.03 2.15 -16.43
CA LEU A 203 -38.49 1.18 -15.42
C LEU A 203 -38.62 -0.25 -15.97
N ASN A 204 -38.56 -0.41 -17.29
CA ASN A 204 -38.69 -1.71 -17.96
C ASN A 204 -37.51 -2.01 -18.88
N ARG A 205 -37.12 -3.29 -18.94
CA ARG A 205 -36.10 -3.80 -19.86
C ARG A 205 -36.44 -5.22 -20.29
N THR A 206 -36.06 -5.57 -21.52
CA THR A 206 -36.27 -6.91 -22.08
C THR A 206 -34.95 -7.52 -22.51
N PHE A 207 -34.73 -8.77 -22.13
CA PHE A 207 -33.55 -9.57 -22.47
C PHE A 207 -33.99 -10.75 -23.34
N THR A 208 -33.42 -10.87 -24.54
CA THR A 208 -33.82 -11.91 -25.51
C THR A 208 -32.66 -12.82 -25.84
N PHE A 209 -32.90 -14.13 -25.82
CA PHE A 209 -31.95 -15.17 -26.20
C PHE A 209 -32.52 -15.94 -27.39
N ASN A 210 -31.74 -15.99 -28.48
CA ASN A 210 -32.11 -16.74 -29.67
C ASN A 210 -31.78 -18.23 -29.48
N VAL A 211 -32.75 -18.98 -28.95
CA VAL A 211 -32.60 -20.41 -28.66
C VAL A 211 -33.75 -21.19 -29.30
N PRO A 212 -33.66 -21.52 -30.60
CA PRO A 212 -34.72 -22.24 -31.30
C PRO A 212 -34.86 -23.66 -30.75
N GLY A 213 -36.09 -24.18 -30.78
CA GLY A 213 -36.40 -25.52 -30.28
C GLY A 213 -36.74 -25.59 -28.78
N ALA A 214 -36.96 -24.47 -28.11
CA ALA A 214 -37.54 -24.46 -26.77
C ALA A 214 -38.90 -25.19 -26.76
N LEU A 215 -39.09 -26.14 -25.84
CA LEU A 215 -40.29 -26.98 -25.82
C LEU A 215 -41.43 -26.31 -25.07
N ALA A 216 -42.46 -25.87 -25.82
CA ALA A 216 -43.68 -25.31 -25.26
C ALA A 216 -44.40 -26.31 -24.33
N GLY A 217 -45.07 -25.80 -23.30
CA GLY A 217 -45.78 -26.62 -22.32
C GLY A 217 -44.89 -27.29 -21.27
N THR A 218 -43.56 -27.12 -21.36
CA THR A 218 -42.62 -27.59 -20.33
C THR A 218 -42.34 -26.49 -19.30
N GLN A 219 -41.96 -26.90 -18.09
CA GLN A 219 -41.56 -25.99 -17.02
C GLN A 219 -40.18 -25.38 -17.32
N ALA A 220 -40.05 -24.06 -17.15
CA ALA A 220 -38.79 -23.35 -17.10
C ALA A 220 -38.53 -22.84 -15.67
N ALA A 221 -37.29 -22.96 -15.22
CA ALA A 221 -36.81 -22.35 -13.99
C ALA A 221 -36.09 -21.04 -14.33
N LEU A 222 -36.57 -19.94 -13.77
CA LEU A 222 -35.94 -18.63 -13.83
C LEU A 222 -35.29 -18.34 -12.48
N ARG A 223 -33.99 -18.12 -12.45
CA ARG A 223 -33.29 -17.63 -11.27
C ARG A 223 -32.64 -16.30 -11.59
N THR A 224 -32.74 -15.34 -10.67
CA THR A 224 -32.23 -13.99 -10.90
C THR A 224 -31.75 -13.38 -9.60
N ARG A 225 -30.75 -12.51 -9.69
CA ARG A 225 -30.32 -11.63 -8.61
C ARG A 225 -30.52 -10.18 -9.07
N VAL A 226 -31.18 -9.40 -8.22
CA VAL A 226 -31.44 -7.98 -8.44
C VAL A 226 -31.07 -7.21 -7.19
N ALA A 227 -30.65 -5.96 -7.37
CA ALA A 227 -30.44 -5.00 -6.30
C ALA A 227 -31.42 -3.85 -6.41
N ALA A 228 -31.79 -3.23 -5.29
CA ALA A 228 -32.55 -1.99 -5.30
C ALA A 228 -32.19 -1.10 -4.11
N ARG A 229 -32.31 0.21 -4.36
CA ARG A 229 -32.17 1.26 -3.36
C ARG A 229 -33.46 2.07 -3.32
N SER A 230 -34.16 1.98 -2.20
CA SER A 230 -35.32 2.79 -1.84
C SER A 230 -35.27 3.10 -0.34
N ILE A 231 -35.90 4.19 0.09
CA ILE A 231 -35.95 4.59 1.51
C ILE A 231 -37.38 4.44 2.00
N GLY A 232 -37.57 3.71 3.11
CA GLY A 232 -38.87 3.55 3.80
C GLY A 232 -39.96 2.77 3.05
N VAL A 233 -39.71 2.31 1.81
CA VAL A 233 -40.69 1.60 0.98
C VAL A 233 -40.04 0.40 0.30
N THR A 234 -40.59 -0.80 0.51
CA THR A 234 -40.20 -2.01 -0.24
C THR A 234 -40.54 -1.85 -1.71
N THR A 235 -39.62 -2.21 -2.59
CA THR A 235 -39.82 -2.21 -4.05
C THR A 235 -39.80 -3.63 -4.59
N ARG A 236 -40.14 -3.85 -5.86
CA ARG A 236 -40.04 -5.18 -6.45
C ARG A 236 -39.79 -5.16 -7.95
N PHE A 237 -39.31 -6.27 -8.48
CA PHE A 237 -39.25 -6.55 -9.91
C PHE A 237 -40.35 -7.55 -10.29
N ASP A 238 -41.24 -7.16 -11.20
CA ASP A 238 -42.21 -8.04 -11.84
C ASP A 238 -41.59 -8.57 -13.15
N ILE A 239 -41.42 -9.89 -13.25
CA ILE A 239 -40.71 -10.54 -14.37
C ILE A 239 -41.65 -11.47 -15.12
N SER A 240 -41.67 -11.35 -16.45
CA SER A 240 -42.40 -12.25 -17.34
C SER A 240 -41.46 -12.95 -18.32
N LEU A 241 -41.76 -14.22 -18.60
CA LEU A 241 -41.09 -15.05 -19.61
C LEU A 241 -42.05 -15.27 -20.78
N ASN A 242 -41.67 -14.84 -21.98
CA ASN A 242 -42.49 -14.92 -23.20
C ASN A 242 -43.93 -14.35 -22.98
N GLY A 243 -44.02 -13.25 -22.23
CA GLY A 243 -45.27 -12.57 -21.88
C GLY A 243 -46.09 -13.21 -20.76
N GLN A 244 -45.69 -14.38 -20.24
CA GLN A 244 -46.33 -15.01 -19.09
C GLN A 244 -45.64 -14.59 -17.78
N PRO A 245 -46.38 -14.24 -16.70
CA PRO A 245 -45.79 -13.98 -15.40
C PRO A 245 -44.91 -15.15 -14.94
N ALA A 246 -43.68 -14.85 -14.54
CA ALA A 246 -42.70 -15.86 -14.16
C ALA A 246 -42.26 -15.72 -12.70
N LEU A 247 -41.99 -14.49 -12.26
CA LEU A 247 -41.45 -14.24 -10.93
C LEU A 247 -41.74 -12.81 -10.46
N GLN A 248 -41.92 -12.63 -9.15
CA GLN A 248 -41.90 -11.32 -8.49
C GLN A 248 -40.82 -11.34 -7.42
N VAL A 249 -39.87 -10.40 -7.50
CA VAL A 249 -38.73 -10.32 -6.56
C VAL A 249 -38.84 -9.05 -5.73
N GLY A 250 -39.21 -9.21 -4.46
CA GLY A 250 -39.26 -8.11 -3.50
C GLY A 250 -37.85 -7.72 -3.01
N VAL A 251 -37.60 -6.42 -2.88
CA VAL A 251 -36.36 -5.88 -2.32
C VAL A 251 -36.69 -4.88 -1.23
N PHE A 252 -36.18 -5.14 -0.02
CA PHE A 252 -36.40 -4.29 1.15
C PHE A 252 -35.73 -2.92 0.98
N PRO A 253 -36.28 -1.85 1.61
CA PRO A 253 -35.64 -0.55 1.60
C PRO A 253 -34.36 -0.54 2.44
N VAL A 254 -33.48 0.41 2.13
CA VAL A 254 -32.40 0.84 3.04
C VAL A 254 -32.92 1.90 4.00
N THR A 255 -32.20 2.15 5.10
CA THR A 255 -32.58 3.18 6.08
C THR A 255 -32.20 4.58 5.61
N GLY A 256 -31.13 4.70 4.82
CA GLY A 256 -30.60 5.98 4.34
C GLY A 256 -29.72 6.71 5.37
N VAL A 257 -29.35 6.06 6.47
CA VAL A 257 -28.41 6.58 7.48
C VAL A 257 -26.98 6.47 6.96
N PHE A 258 -26.07 7.30 7.50
CA PHE A 258 -24.65 7.24 7.19
C PHE A 258 -24.07 5.84 7.45
N ASN A 259 -23.21 5.35 6.55
CA ASN A 259 -22.62 4.00 6.55
C ASN A 259 -23.61 2.83 6.56
N ASP A 260 -24.88 3.05 6.22
CA ASP A 260 -25.82 1.98 5.90
C ASP A 260 -25.48 1.32 4.55
N LEU A 261 -26.09 0.15 4.29
CA LEU A 261 -26.06 -0.50 2.99
C LEU A 261 -26.42 0.50 1.88
N PHE A 262 -25.63 0.53 0.81
CA PHE A 262 -25.93 1.35 -0.36
C PHE A 262 -27.24 0.89 -1.03
N ALA A 263 -27.41 -0.42 -1.18
CA ALA A 263 -28.59 -1.08 -1.73
C ALA A 263 -28.81 -2.44 -1.05
N GLN A 264 -30.03 -2.96 -1.13
CA GLN A 264 -30.37 -4.33 -0.76
C GLN A 264 -30.38 -5.21 -2.00
N GLN A 265 -30.03 -6.49 -1.84
CA GLN A 265 -30.05 -7.47 -2.93
C GLN A 265 -30.91 -8.68 -2.58
N THR A 266 -31.60 -9.22 -3.58
CA THR A 266 -32.43 -10.42 -3.43
C THR A 266 -32.12 -11.38 -4.58
N THR A 267 -31.86 -12.64 -4.24
CA THR A 267 -31.82 -13.74 -5.21
C THR A 267 -33.07 -14.58 -5.07
N GLN A 268 -33.76 -14.86 -6.16
CA GLN A 268 -34.97 -15.67 -6.12
C GLN A 268 -35.06 -16.59 -7.34
N THR A 269 -35.65 -17.77 -7.13
CA THR A 269 -35.98 -18.73 -8.18
C THR A 269 -37.49 -18.81 -8.33
N GLY A 270 -37.98 -18.71 -9.57
CA GLY A 270 -39.37 -18.88 -9.95
C GLY A 270 -39.50 -19.95 -11.03
N PHE A 271 -40.72 -20.45 -11.20
CA PHE A 271 -41.03 -21.44 -12.21
C PHE A 271 -42.24 -20.99 -13.01
N THR A 272 -42.21 -21.19 -14.31
CA THR A 272 -43.35 -20.90 -15.19
C THR A 272 -43.38 -21.89 -16.34
N ILE A 273 -44.50 -21.93 -17.07
CA ILE A 273 -44.64 -22.78 -18.24
C ILE A 273 -44.20 -22.00 -19.47
N LEU A 274 -43.33 -22.58 -20.28
CA LEU A 274 -42.93 -21.99 -21.55
C LEU A 274 -44.11 -21.94 -22.52
N SER A 275 -44.53 -20.73 -22.88
CA SER A 275 -45.38 -20.47 -24.05
C SER A 275 -44.51 -20.50 -25.32
N GLY A 276 -45.01 -21.13 -26.38
CA GLY A 276 -44.24 -21.37 -27.61
C GLY A 276 -43.70 -20.10 -28.28
N GLY A 277 -42.50 -20.20 -28.85
CA GLY A 277 -41.78 -19.15 -29.55
C GLY A 277 -40.36 -19.61 -29.89
N SER A 278 -39.74 -19.04 -30.92
CA SER A 278 -38.39 -19.41 -31.39
C SER A 278 -37.24 -18.96 -30.48
N GLY A 279 -37.53 -18.51 -29.24
CA GLY A 279 -36.53 -18.04 -28.29
C GLY A 279 -37.08 -17.76 -26.89
N ILE A 280 -36.21 -17.24 -26.03
CA ILE A 280 -36.48 -16.88 -24.63
C ILE A 280 -36.46 -15.35 -24.52
N SER A 281 -37.57 -14.74 -24.09
CA SER A 281 -37.67 -13.30 -23.85
C SER A 281 -38.11 -13.03 -22.42
N LEU A 282 -37.25 -12.38 -21.63
CA LEU A 282 -37.52 -11.98 -20.25
C LEU A 282 -37.76 -10.47 -20.18
N ALA A 283 -38.96 -10.07 -19.79
CA ALA A 283 -39.26 -8.66 -19.52
C ALA A 283 -39.27 -8.41 -18.01
N TYR A 284 -38.40 -7.50 -17.57
CA TYR A 284 -38.30 -7.00 -16.20
C TYR A 284 -39.01 -5.65 -16.09
N ASN A 285 -39.91 -5.52 -15.12
CA ASN A 285 -40.59 -4.27 -14.79
C ASN A 285 -40.34 -3.92 -13.32
N TYR A 286 -39.62 -2.84 -13.06
CA TYR A 286 -39.32 -2.38 -11.71
C TYR A 286 -40.48 -1.53 -11.15
N VAL A 287 -41.04 -1.98 -10.04
CA VAL A 287 -42.17 -1.34 -9.37
C VAL A 287 -41.66 -0.59 -8.13
N THR A 288 -41.68 0.74 -8.23
CA THR A 288 -41.13 1.64 -7.20
C THR A 288 -42.06 1.87 -6.01
N ASN A 289 -43.31 1.37 -6.07
CA ASN A 289 -44.35 1.55 -5.04
C ASN A 289 -44.51 3.01 -4.57
N GLY A 290 -44.42 3.96 -5.51
CA GLY A 290 -44.62 5.39 -5.24
C GLY A 290 -43.35 6.16 -4.82
N SER A 291 -42.19 5.49 -4.69
CA SER A 291 -40.92 6.16 -4.42
C SER A 291 -40.29 6.70 -5.71
N PHE A 292 -40.21 8.02 -5.86
CA PHE A 292 -39.66 8.66 -7.06
C PHE A 292 -38.14 8.46 -7.21
N ASN A 293 -37.41 8.37 -6.09
CA ASN A 293 -35.96 8.19 -6.07
C ASN A 293 -35.53 6.72 -5.99
N ALA A 294 -36.48 5.78 -6.10
CA ALA A 294 -36.15 4.36 -6.10
C ALA A 294 -35.40 3.97 -7.37
N GLN A 295 -34.32 3.23 -7.20
CA GLN A 295 -33.48 2.72 -8.27
C GLN A 295 -33.32 1.21 -8.09
N GLY A 296 -33.41 0.46 -9.18
CA GLY A 296 -33.18 -0.97 -9.23
C GLY A 296 -32.06 -1.31 -10.21
N TRP A 297 -31.40 -2.44 -10.03
CA TRP A 297 -30.37 -2.94 -10.94
C TRP A 297 -30.51 -4.44 -11.14
N LEU A 298 -30.32 -4.90 -12.37
CA LEU A 298 -30.12 -6.32 -12.64
C LEU A 298 -28.66 -6.66 -12.34
N ASP A 299 -28.44 -7.68 -11.54
CA ASP A 299 -27.11 -8.26 -11.39
C ASP A 299 -26.90 -9.30 -12.50
N TRP A 300 -27.62 -10.41 -12.40
CA TRP A 300 -27.63 -11.49 -13.38
C TRP A 300 -28.97 -12.20 -13.43
N LEU A 301 -29.20 -12.93 -14.53
CA LEU A 301 -30.34 -13.83 -14.70
C LEU A 301 -29.91 -15.16 -15.33
N GLU A 302 -30.65 -16.22 -15.02
CA GLU A 302 -30.48 -17.57 -15.51
C GLU A 302 -31.84 -18.16 -15.90
N VAL A 303 -31.90 -18.89 -17.01
CA VAL A 303 -33.06 -19.70 -17.37
C VAL A 303 -32.60 -21.11 -17.69
N VAL A 304 -33.20 -22.09 -17.01
CA VAL A 304 -33.05 -23.51 -17.31
C VAL A 304 -34.38 -24.05 -17.83
N PHE A 305 -34.39 -24.72 -18.98
CA PHE A 305 -35.60 -25.18 -19.63
C PHE A 305 -35.36 -26.36 -20.57
N ARG A 306 -36.44 -27.01 -21.03
CA ARG A 306 -36.35 -28.12 -21.97
C ARG A 306 -36.26 -27.63 -23.41
N ARG A 307 -35.27 -28.15 -24.15
CA ARG A 307 -35.05 -27.88 -25.57
C ARG A 307 -35.05 -29.18 -26.36
N SER A 308 -35.56 -29.16 -27.59
CA SER A 308 -35.47 -30.29 -28.52
C SER A 308 -34.01 -30.59 -28.85
N LEU A 309 -33.63 -31.86 -28.86
CA LEU A 309 -32.31 -32.31 -29.25
C LEU A 309 -32.20 -32.30 -30.79
N ALA A 310 -31.87 -31.15 -31.36
CA ALA A 310 -31.76 -30.97 -32.81
C ALA A 310 -30.70 -29.92 -33.16
N MET A 311 -29.98 -30.15 -34.25
CA MET A 311 -29.04 -29.19 -34.84
C MET A 311 -29.80 -28.01 -35.44
N ALA A 312 -29.32 -26.79 -35.18
CA ALA A 312 -29.72 -25.61 -35.92
C ALA A 312 -28.68 -25.32 -37.03
N PRO A 313 -29.09 -24.86 -38.23
CA PRO A 313 -28.15 -24.49 -39.28
C PRO A 313 -27.16 -23.43 -38.79
N GLY A 314 -25.87 -23.60 -39.07
CA GLY A 314 -24.87 -22.62 -38.71
C GLY A 314 -24.42 -22.64 -37.25
N GLN A 315 -24.84 -23.64 -36.45
CA GLN A 315 -24.62 -23.66 -35.00
C GLN A 315 -24.11 -25.01 -34.49
N GLN A 316 -23.29 -24.93 -33.44
CA GLN A 316 -22.98 -26.07 -32.58
C GLN A 316 -24.09 -26.26 -31.56
N LEU A 317 -24.30 -27.50 -31.12
CA LEU A 317 -25.27 -27.86 -30.09
C LEU A 317 -24.53 -28.46 -28.90
N GLN A 318 -24.34 -27.67 -27.85
CA GLN A 318 -23.98 -28.19 -26.54
C GLN A 318 -25.25 -28.76 -25.90
N PHE A 319 -25.19 -29.94 -25.28
CA PHE A 319 -26.35 -30.54 -24.60
C PHE A 319 -25.96 -31.38 -23.37
N ARG A 320 -26.89 -31.43 -22.41
CA ARG A 320 -26.80 -32.14 -21.14
C ARG A 320 -28.20 -32.35 -20.57
N ASP A 321 -28.42 -33.38 -19.76
CA ASP A 321 -29.77 -33.68 -19.28
C ASP A 321 -29.79 -34.41 -17.93
N TRP A 322 -30.29 -33.74 -16.88
CA TRP A 322 -30.49 -34.34 -15.56
C TRP A 322 -31.54 -35.45 -15.54
N SER A 323 -32.50 -35.45 -16.48
CA SER A 323 -33.51 -36.51 -16.59
C SER A 323 -32.92 -37.84 -17.04
N THR A 324 -31.73 -37.81 -17.66
CA THR A 324 -31.03 -39.03 -18.08
C THR A 324 -30.24 -39.68 -16.94
N VAL A 325 -29.87 -38.91 -15.91
CA VAL A 325 -28.96 -39.35 -14.84
C VAL A 325 -29.61 -40.44 -14.00
N GLY A 326 -29.00 -41.62 -14.01
CA GLY A 326 -29.54 -42.83 -13.40
C GLY A 326 -28.65 -44.05 -13.65
N THR A 327 -29.21 -45.24 -13.55
CA THR A 327 -28.48 -46.48 -13.86
C THR A 327 -28.69 -46.86 -15.33
N GLY A 328 -27.65 -47.32 -16.02
CA GLY A 328 -27.72 -47.82 -17.40
C GLY A 328 -27.23 -46.83 -18.46
N ASN A 329 -27.84 -46.91 -19.65
CA ASN A 329 -27.49 -46.13 -20.83
C ASN A 329 -28.69 -45.31 -21.34
N ALA A 330 -28.42 -44.27 -22.13
CA ALA A 330 -29.41 -43.53 -22.90
C ALA A 330 -28.97 -43.43 -24.37
N THR A 331 -29.95 -43.51 -25.27
CA THR A 331 -29.75 -43.31 -26.71
C THR A 331 -30.23 -41.91 -27.10
N PHE A 332 -29.27 -41.03 -27.37
CA PHE A 332 -29.51 -39.65 -27.78
C PHE A 332 -29.79 -39.59 -29.28
N ARG A 333 -30.87 -38.92 -29.67
CA ARG A 333 -31.31 -38.76 -31.07
C ARG A 333 -31.33 -37.29 -31.44
N ILE A 334 -30.36 -36.88 -32.24
CA ILE A 334 -30.16 -35.51 -32.68
C ILE A 334 -30.80 -35.32 -34.06
N GLY A 335 -31.90 -34.57 -34.12
CA GLY A 335 -32.56 -34.23 -35.39
C GLY A 335 -31.79 -33.17 -36.19
N GLY A 336 -32.00 -33.11 -37.50
CA GLY A 336 -31.40 -32.11 -38.38
C GLY A 336 -29.89 -32.26 -38.59
N ALA A 337 -29.34 -33.43 -38.30
CA ALA A 337 -27.91 -33.72 -38.46
C ALA A 337 -27.54 -33.98 -39.92
N ALA A 338 -26.30 -33.63 -40.28
CA ALA A 338 -25.72 -33.88 -41.59
C ALA A 338 -24.64 -34.99 -41.51
N ALA A 339 -24.15 -35.45 -42.66
CA ALA A 339 -23.07 -36.44 -42.71
C ALA A 339 -21.76 -35.95 -42.05
N SER A 340 -21.55 -34.64 -41.97
CA SER A 340 -20.43 -34.02 -41.28
C SER A 340 -20.61 -33.89 -39.76
N THR A 341 -21.83 -34.13 -39.22
CA THR A 341 -22.11 -33.95 -37.80
C THR A 341 -21.37 -34.98 -36.95
N THR A 342 -20.57 -34.49 -36.01
CA THR A 342 -19.83 -35.28 -35.03
C THR A 342 -20.28 -34.91 -33.62
N VAL A 343 -20.24 -35.87 -32.69
CA VAL A 343 -20.55 -35.65 -31.28
C VAL A 343 -19.34 -35.99 -30.43
N TRP A 344 -18.95 -35.08 -29.54
CA TRP A 344 -17.94 -35.33 -28.51
C TRP A 344 -18.59 -35.33 -27.12
N ASP A 345 -18.21 -36.28 -26.26
CA ASP A 345 -18.34 -36.17 -24.81
C ASP A 345 -17.24 -35.25 -24.31
N VAL A 346 -17.65 -34.14 -23.71
CA VAL A 346 -16.79 -33.06 -23.19
C VAL A 346 -16.97 -32.89 -21.68
N THR A 347 -17.48 -33.92 -21.00
CA THR A 347 -17.65 -33.91 -19.55
C THR A 347 -16.32 -33.67 -18.83
N ASP A 348 -15.21 -34.11 -19.43
CA ASP A 348 -13.86 -33.70 -19.11
C ASP A 348 -13.28 -32.90 -20.31
N PRO A 349 -13.08 -31.58 -20.16
CA PRO A 349 -12.65 -30.71 -21.27
C PRO A 349 -11.23 -31.02 -21.77
N PHE A 350 -10.37 -31.64 -20.96
CA PHE A 350 -9.01 -32.01 -21.37
C PHE A 350 -8.97 -33.36 -22.10
N ASN A 351 -9.99 -34.20 -21.88
CA ASN A 351 -10.08 -35.57 -22.39
C ASN A 351 -11.36 -35.77 -23.22
N ALA A 352 -11.62 -34.90 -24.19
CA ALA A 352 -12.77 -35.05 -25.09
C ALA A 352 -12.74 -36.40 -25.83
N VAL A 353 -13.90 -37.05 -25.94
CA VAL A 353 -14.06 -38.37 -26.58
C VAL A 353 -15.10 -38.28 -27.69
N ARG A 354 -14.74 -38.72 -28.90
CA ARG A 354 -15.66 -38.83 -30.03
C ARG A 354 -16.63 -39.98 -29.83
N MET A 355 -17.93 -39.69 -29.85
CA MET A 355 -18.97 -40.70 -29.69
C MET A 355 -19.23 -41.44 -31.01
N PRO A 356 -19.22 -42.78 -31.03
CA PRO A 356 -19.68 -43.54 -32.19
C PRO A 356 -21.16 -43.28 -32.43
N ALA A 357 -21.50 -42.75 -33.60
CA ALA A 357 -22.85 -42.33 -33.94
C ALA A 357 -23.28 -42.86 -35.32
N THR A 358 -24.57 -43.11 -35.48
CA THR A 358 -25.18 -43.58 -36.74
C THR A 358 -26.18 -42.55 -37.24
N LEU A 359 -26.03 -42.12 -38.50
CA LEU A 359 -26.94 -41.18 -39.17
C LEU A 359 -27.97 -41.95 -40.02
N SER A 360 -29.25 -41.66 -39.82
CA SER A 360 -30.36 -42.20 -40.62
C SER A 360 -31.40 -41.10 -40.88
N ALA A 361 -31.71 -40.79 -42.14
CA ALA A 361 -32.73 -39.82 -42.54
C ALA A 361 -32.67 -38.47 -41.77
N ALA A 362 -31.46 -37.91 -41.63
CA ALA A 362 -31.14 -36.67 -40.89
C ALA A 362 -31.30 -36.73 -39.35
N GLU A 363 -31.47 -37.92 -38.77
CA GLU A 363 -31.36 -38.16 -37.32
C GLU A 363 -30.02 -38.86 -37.03
N LEU A 364 -29.17 -38.23 -36.23
CA LEU A 364 -27.94 -38.82 -35.73
C LEU A 364 -28.19 -39.43 -34.35
N SER A 365 -27.82 -40.69 -34.15
CA SER A 365 -28.02 -41.40 -32.88
C SER A 365 -26.73 -41.96 -32.31
N PHE A 366 -26.55 -41.82 -30.99
CA PHE A 366 -25.46 -42.47 -30.24
C PHE A 366 -25.95 -42.87 -28.85
N THR A 367 -25.30 -43.87 -28.26
CA THR A 367 -25.63 -44.38 -26.92
C THR A 367 -24.50 -44.08 -25.96
N ALA A 368 -24.84 -43.57 -24.77
CA ALA A 368 -23.87 -43.23 -23.73
C ALA A 368 -24.37 -43.64 -22.34
N PRO A 369 -23.47 -43.89 -21.37
CA PRO A 369 -23.84 -44.33 -20.03
C PRO A 369 -24.26 -43.12 -19.17
N THR A 370 -25.18 -43.32 -18.23
CA THR A 370 -25.90 -42.23 -17.56
C THR A 370 -25.69 -42.14 -16.04
N GLU A 371 -24.66 -42.77 -15.51
CA GLU A 371 -24.34 -42.80 -14.06
C GLU A 371 -24.07 -41.43 -13.43
N ARG A 372 -23.75 -40.43 -14.27
CA ARG A 372 -23.52 -39.04 -13.88
C ARG A 372 -24.02 -38.12 -14.98
N LEU A 373 -24.18 -36.83 -14.66
CA LEU A 373 -24.44 -35.84 -15.70
C LEU A 373 -23.25 -35.78 -16.66
N ARG A 374 -23.52 -36.05 -17.93
CA ARG A 374 -22.57 -35.89 -19.02
C ARG A 374 -22.88 -34.64 -19.83
N GLU A 375 -21.84 -34.03 -20.37
CA GLU A 375 -21.94 -32.89 -21.27
C GLU A 375 -21.39 -33.28 -22.63
N TYR A 376 -22.13 -32.93 -23.67
CA TYR A 376 -21.78 -33.26 -25.04
C TYR A 376 -21.81 -32.00 -25.90
N VAL A 377 -21.06 -32.03 -26.98
CA VAL A 377 -21.14 -31.05 -28.07
C VAL A 377 -21.32 -31.78 -29.40
N ALA A 378 -22.38 -31.46 -30.12
CA ALA A 378 -22.60 -31.86 -31.49
C ALA A 378 -22.28 -30.69 -32.43
N PHE A 379 -21.47 -30.94 -33.46
CA PHE A 379 -21.01 -29.89 -34.36
C PHE A 379 -20.82 -30.44 -35.78
N GLY A 380 -21.00 -29.57 -36.78
CA GLY A 380 -20.80 -29.87 -38.20
C GLY A 380 -19.61 -29.09 -38.74
N THR A 381 -19.89 -28.14 -39.63
CA THR A 381 -18.88 -27.28 -40.28
C THR A 381 -18.71 -25.91 -39.62
N ASP A 382 -19.52 -25.60 -38.61
CA ASP A 382 -19.57 -24.30 -37.96
C ASP A 382 -18.66 -24.25 -36.74
N PHE A 383 -17.60 -23.44 -36.81
CA PHE A 383 -16.56 -23.38 -35.79
C PHE A 383 -16.28 -21.95 -35.37
N GLY A 384 -16.04 -21.75 -34.07
CA GLY A 384 -15.34 -20.56 -33.62
C GLY A 384 -13.88 -20.59 -34.10
N VAL A 385 -13.31 -19.42 -34.37
CA VAL A 385 -11.86 -19.26 -34.63
C VAL A 385 -11.27 -18.54 -33.41
N PRO A 386 -10.22 -19.09 -32.79
CA PRO A 386 -9.62 -18.45 -31.63
C PRO A 386 -8.85 -17.19 -32.06
N VAL A 387 -8.68 -16.25 -31.14
CA VAL A 387 -7.91 -15.02 -31.39
C VAL A 387 -6.44 -15.27 -31.07
N ALA A 388 -5.52 -14.93 -31.97
CA ALA A 388 -4.09 -15.03 -31.73
C ALA A 388 -3.65 -14.09 -30.59
N ALA A 389 -2.91 -14.62 -29.61
CA ALA A 389 -2.46 -13.89 -28.41
C ALA A 389 -0.93 -13.86 -28.25
N GLY A 390 -0.20 -14.16 -29.34
CA GLY A 390 1.25 -13.97 -29.46
C GLY A 390 2.12 -15.15 -29.01
N ALA A 391 3.44 -14.99 -29.19
CA ALA A 391 4.44 -15.93 -28.70
C ALA A 391 4.63 -15.80 -27.18
N VAL A 392 4.99 -16.91 -26.52
CA VAL A 392 5.21 -17.00 -25.08
C VAL A 392 6.67 -17.36 -24.82
N PRO A 393 7.43 -16.54 -24.07
CA PRO A 393 8.78 -16.89 -23.64
C PRO A 393 8.77 -18.11 -22.72
N ASN A 394 9.81 -18.94 -22.81
CA ASN A 394 10.00 -20.03 -21.86
C ASN A 394 10.19 -19.49 -20.43
N GLN A 395 9.59 -20.19 -19.47
CA GLN A 395 9.62 -19.84 -18.04
C GLN A 395 9.37 -21.08 -17.19
N ASP A 396 9.94 -21.07 -15.98
CA ASP A 396 9.87 -22.22 -15.07
C ASP A 396 9.88 -21.78 -13.60
N LEU A 397 8.76 -21.22 -13.15
CA LEU A 397 8.57 -20.91 -11.73
C LEU A 397 8.49 -22.20 -10.90
N HIS A 398 7.89 -23.25 -11.45
CA HIS A 398 7.87 -24.58 -10.84
C HIS A 398 9.27 -25.14 -10.59
N GLY A 399 10.25 -24.91 -11.46
CA GLY A 399 11.65 -25.33 -11.25
C GLY A 399 12.51 -24.34 -10.47
N SER A 400 11.93 -23.25 -9.95
CA SER A 400 12.71 -22.22 -9.24
C SER A 400 13.30 -22.73 -7.93
N PRO A 401 14.53 -22.30 -7.58
CA PRO A 401 15.16 -22.68 -6.32
C PRO A 401 14.41 -22.08 -5.14
N ALA A 402 14.64 -22.61 -3.94
CA ALA A 402 14.12 -22.03 -2.71
C ALA A 402 14.47 -20.52 -2.60
N ALA A 403 13.55 -19.75 -2.03
CA ALA A 403 13.70 -18.32 -1.80
C ALA A 403 13.16 -17.95 -0.42
N ASP A 404 13.83 -17.00 0.23
CA ASP A 404 13.41 -16.37 1.48
C ASP A 404 12.50 -15.18 1.20
N PHE A 405 12.71 -14.50 0.07
CA PHE A 405 11.97 -13.30 -0.30
C PHE A 405 11.44 -13.41 -1.73
N LEU A 406 10.12 -13.49 -1.84
CA LEU A 406 9.39 -13.45 -3.11
C LEU A 406 9.01 -12.01 -3.42
N VAL A 407 9.40 -11.51 -4.59
CA VAL A 407 9.00 -10.18 -5.09
C VAL A 407 8.15 -10.38 -6.34
N VAL A 408 6.86 -10.08 -6.25
CA VAL A 408 5.92 -10.11 -7.36
C VAL A 408 5.69 -8.69 -7.84
N THR A 409 5.93 -8.43 -9.12
CA THR A 409 5.85 -7.06 -9.68
C THR A 409 5.29 -7.02 -11.10
N HIS A 410 4.83 -5.86 -11.54
CA HIS A 410 4.51 -5.64 -12.94
C HIS A 410 5.79 -5.45 -13.77
N PRO A 411 5.85 -5.86 -15.06
CA PRO A 411 7.03 -5.67 -15.92
C PRO A 411 7.60 -4.24 -15.91
N ASP A 412 6.74 -3.22 -15.82
CA ASP A 412 7.14 -1.80 -15.79
C ASP A 412 8.00 -1.41 -14.57
N PHE A 413 7.97 -2.20 -13.49
CA PHE A 413 8.71 -1.93 -12.25
C PHE A 413 9.82 -2.95 -11.98
N LEU A 414 10.10 -3.84 -12.94
CA LEU A 414 11.12 -4.87 -12.82
C LEU A 414 12.52 -4.33 -12.47
N PRO A 415 12.99 -3.19 -13.02
CA PRO A 415 14.28 -2.61 -12.60
C PRO A 415 14.33 -2.25 -11.11
N GLN A 416 13.24 -1.68 -10.57
CA GLN A 416 13.15 -1.29 -9.17
C GLN A 416 13.00 -2.50 -8.25
N ALA A 417 12.24 -3.52 -8.66
CA ALA A 417 12.17 -4.80 -7.97
C ALA A 417 13.56 -5.44 -7.82
N ASN A 418 14.36 -5.42 -8.90
CA ASN A 418 15.73 -5.93 -8.87
C ASN A 418 16.66 -5.10 -7.98
N ALA A 419 16.45 -3.78 -7.86
CA ALA A 419 17.22 -2.94 -6.94
C ALA A 419 16.92 -3.29 -5.47
N ILE A 420 15.65 -3.51 -5.11
CA ILE A 420 15.25 -3.98 -3.77
C ILE A 420 15.85 -5.37 -3.50
N ALA A 421 15.76 -6.28 -4.48
CA ALA A 421 16.33 -7.61 -4.36
C ALA A 421 17.86 -7.57 -4.16
N ALA A 422 18.58 -6.73 -4.91
CA ALA A 422 20.01 -6.56 -4.76
C ALA A 422 20.39 -6.03 -3.35
N PHE A 423 19.62 -5.08 -2.83
CA PHE A 423 19.81 -4.56 -1.48
C PHE A 423 19.73 -5.67 -0.42
N HIS A 424 18.68 -6.50 -0.45
CA HIS A 424 18.52 -7.58 0.53
C HIS A 424 19.50 -8.73 0.36
N ARG A 425 19.90 -9.06 -0.88
CA ARG A 425 20.98 -10.04 -1.13
C ARG A 425 22.30 -9.56 -0.53
N GLN A 426 22.65 -8.29 -0.70
CA GLN A 426 23.92 -7.74 -0.25
C GLN A 426 23.96 -7.50 1.26
N ARG A 427 22.88 -6.96 1.83
CA ARG A 427 22.84 -6.52 3.23
C ARG A 427 22.44 -7.64 4.18
N ASP A 428 21.37 -8.36 3.83
CA ASP A 428 20.70 -9.29 4.74
C ASP A 428 20.97 -10.76 4.38
N GLY A 429 21.61 -11.02 3.23
CA GLY A 429 21.98 -12.36 2.78
C GLY A 429 20.80 -13.22 2.33
N LEU A 430 19.65 -12.61 2.03
CA LEU A 430 18.42 -13.32 1.65
C LEU A 430 18.51 -13.91 0.24
N GLN A 431 17.94 -15.09 0.05
CA GLN A 431 17.64 -15.64 -1.27
C GLN A 431 16.39 -14.96 -1.84
N VAL A 432 16.57 -14.05 -2.80
CA VAL A 432 15.47 -13.28 -3.38
C VAL A 432 15.11 -13.78 -4.77
N LEU A 433 13.83 -14.08 -5.00
CA LEU A 433 13.27 -14.41 -6.31
C LEU A 433 12.34 -13.27 -6.76
N VAL A 434 12.68 -12.64 -7.89
CA VAL A 434 11.87 -11.58 -8.51
C VAL A 434 11.13 -12.16 -9.70
N VAL A 435 9.81 -12.02 -9.73
CA VAL A 435 8.94 -12.53 -10.80
C VAL A 435 7.96 -11.45 -11.24
N THR A 436 7.57 -11.50 -12.51
CA THR A 436 6.51 -10.63 -13.01
C THR A 436 5.12 -11.26 -12.82
N THR A 437 4.08 -10.42 -12.74
CA THR A 437 2.69 -10.87 -12.74
C THR A 437 2.37 -11.76 -13.94
N ASP A 438 2.85 -11.40 -15.13
CA ASP A 438 2.76 -12.22 -16.34
C ASP A 438 3.32 -13.64 -16.17
N GLN A 439 4.49 -13.78 -15.55
CA GLN A 439 5.10 -15.09 -15.31
C GLN A 439 4.23 -15.92 -14.37
N VAL A 440 3.78 -15.33 -13.26
CA VAL A 440 2.91 -16.00 -12.28
C VAL A 440 1.59 -16.43 -12.93
N PHE A 441 0.91 -15.54 -13.66
CA PHE A 441 -0.37 -15.85 -14.27
C PHE A 441 -0.29 -16.93 -15.34
N ARG A 442 0.81 -17.01 -16.10
CA ARG A 442 0.95 -18.05 -17.13
C ARG A 442 1.01 -19.46 -16.57
N GLU A 443 1.73 -19.65 -15.45
CA GLU A 443 1.92 -20.95 -14.82
C GLU A 443 0.80 -21.32 -13.83
N PHE A 444 0.33 -20.36 -13.02
CA PHE A 444 -0.63 -20.65 -11.95
C PHE A 444 -2.07 -20.24 -12.28
N GLY A 445 -2.29 -19.36 -13.27
CA GLY A 445 -3.60 -18.80 -13.60
C GLY A 445 -4.06 -18.97 -15.05
N GLY A 446 -3.31 -19.72 -15.86
CA GLY A 446 -3.63 -19.90 -17.28
C GLY A 446 -3.69 -18.59 -18.07
N SER A 447 -2.80 -17.64 -17.78
CA SER A 447 -2.81 -16.24 -18.29
C SER A 447 -3.96 -15.35 -17.83
N THR A 448 -4.79 -15.80 -16.89
CA THR A 448 -5.80 -14.94 -16.25
C THR A 448 -5.18 -14.17 -15.09
N GLY A 449 -5.48 -12.88 -14.98
CA GLY A 449 -5.02 -12.02 -13.87
C GLY A 449 -5.72 -12.29 -12.53
N ASP A 450 -5.97 -13.56 -12.21
CA ASP A 450 -6.63 -14.02 -11.00
C ASP A 450 -5.65 -13.89 -9.80
N PRO A 451 -5.99 -13.14 -8.74
CA PRO A 451 -5.12 -12.98 -7.57
C PRO A 451 -4.80 -14.32 -6.88
N THR A 452 -5.64 -15.34 -7.02
CA THR A 452 -5.37 -16.68 -6.48
C THR A 452 -4.08 -17.28 -7.05
N ALA A 453 -3.70 -16.94 -8.29
CA ALA A 453 -2.45 -17.41 -8.89
C ALA A 453 -1.21 -16.90 -8.12
N ILE A 454 -1.26 -15.68 -7.58
CA ILE A 454 -0.16 -15.11 -6.76
C ILE A 454 -0.07 -15.86 -5.42
N ARG A 455 -1.20 -16.15 -4.78
CA ARG A 455 -1.22 -16.96 -3.56
C ARG A 455 -0.72 -18.37 -3.83
N ASP A 456 -1.18 -19.00 -4.91
CA ASP A 456 -0.80 -20.38 -5.25
C ASP A 456 0.69 -20.50 -5.57
N PHE A 457 1.27 -19.49 -6.22
CA PHE A 457 2.73 -19.34 -6.36
C PHE A 457 3.42 -19.30 -4.99
N ALA A 458 2.99 -18.44 -4.06
CA ALA A 458 3.57 -18.39 -2.72
C ALA A 458 3.39 -19.70 -1.95
N LYS A 459 2.22 -20.34 -2.05
CA LYS A 459 1.90 -21.62 -1.40
C LYS A 459 2.78 -22.76 -1.92
N MET A 460 3.16 -22.77 -3.20
CA MET A 460 4.11 -23.76 -3.71
C MET A 460 5.44 -23.73 -2.96
N PHE A 461 5.98 -22.54 -2.70
CA PHE A 461 7.20 -22.39 -1.91
C PHE A 461 7.00 -22.85 -0.47
N TYR A 462 5.87 -22.46 0.14
CA TYR A 462 5.48 -22.90 1.48
C TYR A 462 5.44 -24.43 1.61
N ASP A 463 4.67 -25.10 0.75
CA ASP A 463 4.47 -26.55 0.84
C ASP A 463 5.76 -27.34 0.56
N ARG A 464 6.59 -26.89 -0.40
CA ARG A 464 7.88 -27.55 -0.70
C ARG A 464 8.91 -27.37 0.41
N GLN A 465 8.84 -26.27 1.12
CA GLN A 465 9.78 -25.94 2.20
C GLN A 465 9.16 -26.13 3.59
N ARG A 466 8.01 -26.80 3.70
CA ARG A 466 7.21 -26.86 4.93
C ARG A 466 8.00 -27.31 6.16
N ALA A 467 8.96 -28.21 5.99
CA ALA A 467 9.84 -28.68 7.08
C ALA A 467 10.83 -27.62 7.60
N THR A 468 11.16 -26.62 6.78
CA THR A 468 12.10 -25.53 7.09
C THR A 468 11.43 -24.16 7.11
N TRP A 469 10.11 -24.10 6.89
CA TRP A 469 9.35 -22.86 6.85
C TRP A 469 9.05 -22.39 8.27
N GLY A 470 9.81 -21.41 8.74
CA GLY A 470 9.57 -20.75 10.02
C GLY A 470 8.74 -19.48 9.85
N ALA A 471 8.18 -18.99 10.96
CA ALA A 471 7.51 -17.68 11.03
C ALA A 471 8.47 -16.47 10.95
N SER A 472 9.69 -16.67 10.45
CA SER A 472 10.74 -15.64 10.33
C SER A 472 11.60 -15.92 9.10
N GLY A 473 12.10 -14.87 8.46
CA GLY A 473 12.92 -15.00 7.25
C GLY A 473 12.16 -15.48 6.01
N LYS A 474 10.85 -15.25 5.94
CA LYS A 474 10.00 -15.55 4.78
C LYS A 474 9.12 -14.35 4.45
N TYR A 475 9.26 -13.81 3.23
CA TYR A 475 8.68 -12.53 2.84
C TYR A 475 8.03 -12.56 1.46
N LEU A 476 6.93 -11.83 1.30
CA LEU A 476 6.28 -11.54 0.02
C LEU A 476 6.11 -10.03 -0.15
N LEU A 477 6.78 -9.46 -1.15
CA LEU A 477 6.59 -8.08 -1.57
C LEU A 477 5.73 -8.03 -2.84
N LEU A 478 4.65 -7.25 -2.75
CA LEU A 478 3.79 -6.90 -3.88
C LEU A 478 4.19 -5.49 -4.36
N LEU A 479 5.01 -5.41 -5.43
CA LEU A 479 5.47 -4.13 -5.98
C LEU A 479 4.60 -3.71 -7.17
N GLY A 480 3.59 -2.90 -6.87
CA GLY A 480 2.63 -2.35 -7.81
C GLY A 480 1.30 -2.05 -7.12
N ARG A 481 0.61 -1.00 -7.58
CA ARG A 481 -0.76 -0.69 -7.13
C ARG A 481 -1.75 -1.78 -7.58
N GLY A 482 -2.78 -2.02 -6.76
CA GLY A 482 -3.88 -2.93 -7.07
C GLY A 482 -5.13 -2.19 -7.51
N SER A 483 -6.18 -2.91 -7.87
CA SER A 483 -7.50 -2.30 -8.07
C SER A 483 -8.66 -3.21 -7.69
N PHE A 484 -9.77 -2.62 -7.25
CA PHE A 484 -11.08 -3.29 -7.21
C PHE A 484 -11.60 -3.72 -8.59
N ASP A 485 -11.07 -3.11 -9.66
CA ASP A 485 -11.45 -3.40 -11.03
C ASP A 485 -10.38 -4.21 -11.77
N TYR A 486 -10.59 -5.52 -11.83
CA TYR A 486 -9.67 -6.44 -12.48
C TYR A 486 -9.68 -6.37 -14.02
N ARG A 487 -10.75 -5.87 -14.65
CA ARG A 487 -10.94 -5.92 -16.12
C ARG A 487 -10.86 -4.55 -16.80
N ASP A 488 -10.28 -3.55 -16.14
CA ASP A 488 -10.03 -2.22 -16.72
C ASP A 488 -11.29 -1.54 -17.29
N ARG A 489 -12.39 -1.61 -16.53
CA ARG A 489 -13.68 -0.97 -16.80
C ARG A 489 -13.69 0.51 -16.39
N VAL A 490 -12.94 0.90 -15.36
CA VAL A 490 -12.85 2.29 -14.87
C VAL A 490 -11.75 3.07 -15.58
N ARG A 491 -11.96 4.37 -15.73
CA ARG A 491 -10.96 5.25 -16.36
C ARG A 491 -9.70 5.36 -15.48
N ASN A 492 -8.54 5.34 -16.13
CA ASN A 492 -7.23 5.47 -15.48
C ASN A 492 -6.99 4.40 -14.41
N ASN A 493 -7.40 3.16 -14.68
CA ASN A 493 -7.18 2.06 -13.75
C ASN A 493 -5.67 1.84 -13.48
N THR A 494 -5.35 1.28 -12.31
CA THR A 494 -3.97 1.02 -11.86
C THR A 494 -3.83 -0.37 -11.24
N ASN A 495 -4.26 -1.41 -11.96
CA ASN A 495 -4.20 -2.80 -11.52
C ASN A 495 -2.89 -3.52 -11.94
N PHE A 496 -1.75 -3.03 -11.44
CA PHE A 496 -0.43 -3.56 -11.81
C PHE A 496 -0.12 -4.90 -11.13
N VAL A 497 -0.38 -4.99 -9.83
CA VAL A 497 -0.32 -6.22 -9.04
C VAL A 497 -1.67 -6.36 -8.32
N PRO A 498 -2.55 -7.28 -8.74
CA PRO A 498 -3.88 -7.42 -8.17
C PRO A 498 -3.89 -7.52 -6.65
N VAL A 499 -4.91 -6.94 -6.04
CA VAL A 499 -5.27 -7.13 -4.63
C VAL A 499 -6.48 -8.05 -4.55
N TRP A 500 -6.64 -8.79 -3.46
CA TRP A 500 -7.88 -9.51 -3.23
C TRP A 500 -8.98 -8.59 -2.71
N GLU A 501 -10.16 -8.64 -3.32
CA GLU A 501 -11.35 -7.90 -2.91
C GLU A 501 -12.40 -8.80 -2.27
N SER A 502 -13.03 -8.30 -1.21
CA SER A 502 -14.13 -8.99 -0.54
C SER A 502 -15.36 -9.17 -1.46
N PRO A 503 -16.18 -10.22 -1.24
CA PRO A 503 -17.46 -10.34 -1.94
C PRO A 503 -18.47 -9.25 -1.54
N SER A 504 -18.29 -8.58 -0.39
CA SER A 504 -19.18 -7.50 0.01
C SER A 504 -18.91 -6.23 -0.81
N SER A 505 -19.89 -5.83 -1.62
CA SER A 505 -19.76 -4.66 -2.53
C SER A 505 -20.88 -3.62 -2.36
N LEU A 506 -21.80 -3.86 -1.42
CA LEU A 506 -22.93 -2.97 -1.10
C LEU A 506 -22.89 -2.40 0.33
N ASP A 507 -22.03 -2.93 1.20
CA ASP A 507 -21.89 -2.53 2.59
C ASP A 507 -20.57 -1.78 2.81
N PRO A 508 -20.59 -0.46 3.04
CA PRO A 508 -19.40 0.33 3.34
C PRO A 508 -18.62 -0.15 4.57
N LEU A 509 -19.28 -0.79 5.54
CA LEU A 509 -18.66 -1.29 6.77
C LEU A 509 -18.09 -2.70 6.60
N SER A 510 -18.61 -3.51 5.68
CA SER A 510 -18.16 -4.90 5.48
C SER A 510 -17.26 -5.09 4.26
N THR A 511 -17.19 -4.13 3.34
CA THR A 511 -16.31 -4.21 2.16
C THR A 511 -14.84 -3.94 2.51
N TYR A 512 -13.91 -4.65 1.88
CA TYR A 512 -12.46 -4.44 2.04
C TYR A 512 -11.61 -5.08 0.94
N ALA A 513 -10.43 -4.49 0.74
CA ALA A 513 -9.30 -5.06 0.03
C ALA A 513 -8.30 -5.65 1.04
N SER A 514 -7.67 -6.79 0.73
CA SER A 514 -6.71 -7.42 1.64
C SER A 514 -5.56 -8.12 0.94
N ASP A 515 -4.33 -7.83 1.37
CA ASP A 515 -3.14 -8.58 0.99
C ASP A 515 -2.95 -9.84 1.86
N ASP A 516 -3.71 -10.01 2.94
CA ASP A 516 -3.60 -11.19 3.81
C ASP A 516 -3.90 -12.49 3.07
N PHE A 517 -4.77 -12.42 2.07
CA PHE A 517 -5.12 -13.53 1.19
C PHE A 517 -3.88 -14.24 0.61
N PHE A 518 -2.82 -13.49 0.31
CA PHE A 518 -1.61 -14.05 -0.30
C PHE A 518 -0.69 -14.77 0.70
N GLY A 519 -0.97 -14.68 2.01
CA GLY A 519 -0.21 -15.37 3.05
C GLY A 519 -1.02 -16.36 3.88
N PHE A 520 -2.28 -16.61 3.53
CA PHE A 520 -3.02 -17.77 4.02
C PHE A 520 -2.62 -19.00 3.19
N LEU A 521 -1.62 -19.74 3.65
CA LEU A 521 -0.97 -20.82 2.90
C LEU A 521 -1.29 -22.21 3.43
N ASP A 522 -1.96 -22.33 4.58
CA ASP A 522 -2.32 -23.61 5.18
C ASP A 522 -3.46 -24.33 4.44
N ASP A 523 -3.43 -25.66 4.45
CA ASP A 523 -4.27 -26.50 3.57
C ASP A 523 -5.78 -26.32 3.81
N ASN A 524 -6.18 -26.03 5.04
CA ASN A 524 -7.58 -25.87 5.45
C ASN A 524 -8.08 -24.42 5.42
N GLU A 525 -7.21 -23.46 5.08
CA GLU A 525 -7.57 -22.05 5.07
C GLU A 525 -8.48 -21.67 3.91
N ASP A 526 -9.38 -20.76 4.22
CA ASP A 526 -10.35 -20.18 3.30
C ASP A 526 -10.71 -18.81 3.84
N ILE A 527 -10.40 -17.77 3.07
CA ILE A 527 -10.68 -16.39 3.45
C ILE A 527 -12.17 -16.14 3.73
N HIS A 528 -13.08 -16.93 3.16
CA HIS A 528 -14.52 -16.83 3.44
C HIS A 528 -14.95 -17.50 4.74
N SER A 529 -14.12 -18.38 5.30
CA SER A 529 -14.43 -19.10 6.53
C SER A 529 -14.12 -18.25 7.75
N LEU A 530 -15.14 -18.06 8.60
CA LEU A 530 -14.97 -17.55 9.96
C LEU A 530 -14.80 -18.67 11.00
N LEU A 531 -14.94 -19.94 10.57
CA LEU A 531 -14.82 -21.12 11.43
C LEU A 531 -13.37 -21.62 11.51
N VAL A 532 -12.58 -21.36 10.47
CA VAL A 532 -11.15 -21.68 10.43
C VAL A 532 -10.38 -20.37 10.65
N PRO A 533 -9.57 -20.26 11.72
CA PRO A 533 -8.64 -19.16 11.86
C PRO A 533 -7.70 -19.14 10.66
N ASN A 534 -7.71 -18.04 9.91
CA ASN A 534 -6.78 -17.83 8.79
C ASN A 534 -5.59 -17.02 9.31
N THR A 535 -4.44 -17.64 9.49
CA THR A 535 -3.23 -17.01 10.03
C THR A 535 -2.21 -16.81 8.93
N LEU A 536 -1.48 -15.70 8.98
CA LEU A 536 -0.42 -15.42 8.01
C LEU A 536 0.77 -16.35 8.23
N ASP A 537 1.21 -17.02 7.17
CA ASP A 537 2.37 -17.91 7.12
C ASP A 537 3.64 -17.23 6.57
N ILE A 538 3.49 -16.05 5.98
CA ILE A 538 4.57 -15.27 5.35
C ILE A 538 4.43 -13.79 5.71
N GLY A 539 5.55 -13.07 5.87
CA GLY A 539 5.53 -11.62 6.08
C GLY A 539 5.22 -10.87 4.78
N ILE A 540 4.08 -10.17 4.71
CA ILE A 540 3.62 -9.50 3.49
C ILE A 540 3.73 -7.98 3.60
N GLY A 541 4.14 -7.33 2.53
CA GLY A 541 4.08 -5.88 2.37
C GLY A 541 3.80 -5.49 0.92
N ARG A 542 3.20 -4.31 0.71
CA ARG A 542 2.91 -3.77 -0.63
C ARG A 542 3.56 -2.42 -0.83
N ILE A 543 4.12 -2.20 -2.01
CA ILE A 543 4.56 -0.87 -2.45
C ILE A 543 3.65 -0.47 -3.62
N PRO A 544 2.56 0.29 -3.38
CA PRO A 544 1.50 0.56 -4.36
C PRO A 544 1.87 1.66 -5.36
N VAL A 545 2.95 1.44 -6.11
CA VAL A 545 3.46 2.39 -7.12
C VAL A 545 2.62 2.37 -8.38
N ARG A 546 2.47 3.54 -9.00
CA ARG A 546 1.70 3.73 -10.24
C ARG A 546 2.57 3.90 -11.48
N ASN A 547 3.85 4.18 -11.27
CA ASN A 547 4.82 4.41 -12.32
C ASN A 547 6.26 4.17 -11.80
N ALA A 548 7.20 4.08 -12.74
CA ALA A 548 8.61 3.84 -12.46
C ALA A 548 9.28 4.92 -11.58
N THR A 549 8.79 6.16 -11.63
CA THR A 549 9.32 7.28 -10.81
C THR A 549 8.98 7.08 -9.34
N GLU A 550 7.72 6.75 -9.02
CA GLU A 550 7.29 6.43 -7.66
C GLU A 550 8.05 5.23 -7.09
N ALA A 551 8.23 4.19 -7.91
CA ALA A 551 9.03 3.03 -7.53
C ALA A 551 10.50 3.41 -7.25
N GLY A 552 11.09 4.25 -8.10
CA GLY A 552 12.45 4.77 -7.92
C GLY A 552 12.60 5.62 -6.66
N ASN A 553 11.61 6.45 -6.35
CA ASN A 553 11.58 7.25 -5.12
C ASN A 553 11.59 6.38 -3.87
N PHE A 554 10.78 5.32 -3.84
CA PHE A 554 10.77 4.39 -2.71
C PHE A 554 12.13 3.69 -2.55
N VAL A 555 12.70 3.17 -3.63
CA VAL A 555 14.04 2.53 -3.61
C VAL A 555 15.09 3.49 -3.06
N ALA A 556 15.09 4.74 -3.52
CA ALA A 556 16.03 5.76 -3.02
C ALA A 556 15.88 6.00 -1.51
N LYS A 557 14.65 6.04 -1.00
CA LYS A 557 14.37 6.17 0.44
C LYS A 557 14.84 4.94 1.23
N LEU A 558 14.58 3.73 0.74
CA LEU A 558 15.04 2.47 1.35
C LEU A 558 16.58 2.45 1.52
N LEU A 559 17.31 2.78 0.46
CA LEU A 559 18.77 2.83 0.49
C LEU A 559 19.29 3.92 1.43
N ALA A 560 18.71 5.12 1.36
CA ALA A 560 19.11 6.25 2.20
C ALA A 560 18.85 6.00 3.69
N TYR A 561 17.72 5.37 4.04
CA TYR A 561 17.33 5.04 5.41
C TYR A 561 18.36 4.16 6.14
N HIS A 562 19.01 3.26 5.40
CA HIS A 562 20.03 2.35 5.91
C HIS A 562 21.47 2.81 5.68
N SER A 563 21.66 3.98 5.07
CA SER A 563 22.98 4.62 4.95
C SER A 563 23.38 5.32 6.26
N PRO A 564 24.67 5.65 6.45
CA PRO A 564 25.12 6.47 7.58
C PRO A 564 24.44 7.85 7.67
N ALA A 565 23.91 8.38 6.56
CA ALA A 565 23.15 9.62 6.55
C ALA A 565 21.79 9.51 7.26
N GLY A 566 21.31 8.28 7.50
CA GLY A 566 20.12 7.98 8.29
C GLY A 566 20.39 7.79 9.79
N PHE A 567 21.64 7.85 10.26
CA PHE A 567 21.93 7.80 11.69
C PHE A 567 21.54 9.10 12.40
N GLY A 568 21.11 8.98 13.66
CA GLY A 568 20.84 10.12 14.52
C GLY A 568 19.91 9.78 15.70
N PRO A 569 19.85 10.67 16.72
CA PRO A 569 19.06 10.47 17.94
C PRO A 569 17.56 10.25 17.71
N TRP A 570 17.04 10.65 16.54
CA TRP A 570 15.66 10.43 16.13
C TRP A 570 15.22 8.95 16.18
N ARG A 571 16.17 8.03 16.03
CA ARG A 571 15.95 6.57 16.16
C ARG A 571 15.56 6.12 17.57
N ASN A 572 15.75 6.98 18.57
CA ASN A 572 15.30 6.73 19.94
C ASN A 572 13.94 7.38 20.25
N ASN A 573 13.21 7.94 19.27
CA ASN A 573 11.98 8.67 19.54
C ASN A 573 10.74 7.94 18.98
N ALA A 574 9.65 7.96 19.73
CA ALA A 574 8.32 7.54 19.29
C ALA A 574 7.29 8.61 19.63
N THR A 575 6.41 8.92 18.68
CA THR A 575 5.38 9.96 18.83
C THR A 575 3.99 9.34 18.77
N PHE A 576 3.14 9.72 19.71
CA PHE A 576 1.74 9.32 19.79
C PHE A 576 0.86 10.55 19.62
N VAL A 577 0.00 10.52 18.61
CA VAL A 577 -0.91 11.61 18.27
C VAL A 577 -2.34 11.10 18.42
N ALA A 578 -3.18 11.88 19.11
CA ALA A 578 -4.57 11.53 19.35
C ALA A 578 -5.49 12.69 18.97
N ASP A 579 -6.52 12.35 18.22
CA ASP A 579 -7.64 13.23 17.88
C ASP A 579 -8.44 13.64 19.12
N ASP A 580 -9.17 14.76 19.05
CA ASP A 580 -10.09 15.19 20.11
C ASP A 580 -11.52 14.68 19.89
N GLY A 581 -12.41 14.86 20.88
CA GLY A 581 -13.80 14.42 20.82
C GLY A 581 -14.04 13.03 21.42
N ASP A 582 -15.17 12.44 21.03
CA ASP A 582 -15.59 11.04 21.32
C ASP A 582 -15.40 10.57 22.77
N GLN A 583 -15.64 11.45 23.74
CA GLN A 583 -15.44 11.21 25.16
C GLN A 583 -14.01 10.72 25.48
N ASN A 584 -13.01 11.28 24.80
CA ASN A 584 -11.58 10.94 24.88
C ASN A 584 -11.19 9.53 24.39
N LEU A 585 -12.06 8.83 23.65
CA LEU A 585 -11.79 7.48 23.14
C LEU A 585 -10.40 7.37 22.47
N HIS A 586 -10.06 8.29 21.57
CA HIS A 586 -8.80 8.26 20.83
C HIS A 586 -7.57 8.58 21.68
N LEU A 587 -7.73 9.45 22.69
CA LEU A 587 -6.69 9.70 23.69
C LEU A 587 -6.42 8.45 24.53
N GLU A 588 -7.47 7.76 24.96
CA GLU A 588 -7.34 6.52 25.72
C GLU A 588 -6.66 5.41 24.90
N ASP A 589 -6.96 5.33 23.60
CA ASP A 589 -6.28 4.42 22.68
C ASP A 589 -4.79 4.76 22.54
N ALA A 590 -4.44 6.04 22.37
CA ALA A 590 -3.06 6.48 22.30
C ALA A 590 -2.29 6.24 23.62
N GLU A 591 -2.93 6.38 24.78
CA GLU A 591 -2.33 6.04 26.07
C GLU A 591 -1.98 4.54 26.18
N VAL A 592 -2.80 3.66 25.61
CA VAL A 592 -2.47 2.24 25.53
C VAL A 592 -1.26 1.99 24.63
N MET A 593 -1.20 2.62 23.46
CA MET A 593 -0.06 2.51 22.55
C MET A 593 1.24 2.99 23.22
N ALA A 594 1.17 4.11 23.93
CA ALA A 594 2.29 4.67 24.68
C ALA A 594 2.73 3.74 25.83
N SER A 595 1.79 3.19 26.59
CA SER A 595 2.06 2.23 27.68
C SER A 595 2.74 0.95 27.19
N THR A 596 2.21 0.36 26.10
CA THR A 596 2.80 -0.83 25.47
C THR A 596 4.20 -0.53 24.96
N THR A 597 4.40 0.58 24.25
CA THR A 597 5.73 0.98 23.77
C THR A 597 6.71 1.17 24.91
N LYS A 598 6.29 1.76 26.04
CA LYS A 598 7.14 2.00 27.22
C LYS A 598 7.60 0.67 27.84
N THR A 599 6.73 -0.32 27.82
CA THR A 599 6.99 -1.66 28.36
C THR A 599 7.92 -2.45 27.45
N GLN A 600 7.67 -2.46 26.14
CA GLN A 600 8.40 -3.28 25.17
C GLN A 600 9.75 -2.68 24.75
N ALA A 601 9.79 -1.36 24.58
CA ALA A 601 10.96 -0.61 24.13
C ALA A 601 11.25 0.58 25.06
N PRO A 602 11.66 0.34 26.31
CA PRO A 602 11.87 1.40 27.31
C PRO A 602 12.97 2.40 26.95
N PHE A 603 13.80 2.10 25.93
CA PHE A 603 14.81 3.03 25.40
C PHE A 603 14.21 4.15 24.54
N LEU A 604 12.99 3.96 24.00
CA LEU A 604 12.31 4.98 23.21
C LEU A 604 11.81 6.12 24.11
N ASN A 605 12.17 7.34 23.76
CA ASN A 605 11.59 8.56 24.31
C ASN A 605 10.22 8.77 23.67
N GLN A 606 9.22 9.05 24.50
CA GLN A 606 7.84 9.18 24.05
C GLN A 606 7.41 10.65 24.05
N GLN A 607 6.92 11.12 22.91
CA GLN A 607 6.25 12.39 22.78
C GLN A 607 4.76 12.16 22.55
N LYS A 608 3.91 12.82 23.34
CA LYS A 608 2.45 12.75 23.20
C LYS A 608 1.95 14.09 22.69
N ILE A 609 1.20 14.07 21.60
CA ILE A 609 0.59 15.27 20.98
C ILE A 609 -0.90 14.99 20.87
N TYR A 610 -1.64 15.30 21.92
CA TYR A 610 -3.09 15.13 21.95
C TYR A 610 -3.74 16.45 21.62
N LEU A 611 -4.63 16.49 20.61
CA LEU A 611 -5.13 17.75 20.08
C LEU A 611 -5.80 18.59 21.16
N ASP A 612 -6.59 17.96 22.03
CA ASP A 612 -7.29 18.64 23.14
C ASP A 612 -6.34 19.20 24.22
N ALA A 613 -5.04 18.86 24.22
CA ALA A 613 -4.03 19.48 25.08
C ALA A 613 -3.55 20.84 24.55
N TYR A 614 -3.91 21.19 23.31
CA TYR A 614 -3.61 22.47 22.69
C TYR A 614 -4.89 23.32 22.61
N ARG A 615 -4.71 24.63 22.44
CA ARG A 615 -5.84 25.55 22.31
C ARG A 615 -6.46 25.42 20.93
N ARG A 616 -7.78 25.21 20.89
CA ARG A 616 -8.55 25.27 19.65
C ARG A 616 -8.78 26.71 19.22
N GLU A 617 -8.49 27.00 17.96
CA GLU A 617 -8.77 28.30 17.33
C GLU A 617 -9.92 28.16 16.33
N GLY A 618 -10.84 29.14 16.31
CA GLY A 618 -11.96 29.15 15.38
C GLY A 618 -11.60 29.80 14.05
N GLY A 619 -12.07 29.23 12.94
CA GLY A 619 -11.92 29.78 11.60
C GLY A 619 -13.14 29.54 10.72
N THR A 620 -13.14 30.13 9.53
CA THR A 620 -14.22 29.99 8.53
C THR A 620 -14.33 28.57 7.95
N ALA A 621 -13.30 27.73 8.13
CA ALA A 621 -13.23 26.36 7.64
C ALA A 621 -13.41 25.29 8.75
N GLY A 622 -13.74 25.70 9.99
CA GLY A 622 -13.81 24.83 11.16
C GLY A 622 -12.87 25.25 12.29
N GLY A 623 -12.80 24.43 13.35
CA GLY A 623 -11.77 24.57 14.37
C GLY A 623 -10.41 24.09 13.85
N ALA A 624 -9.32 24.63 14.40
CA ALA A 624 -7.97 24.16 14.13
C ALA A 624 -7.13 24.17 15.41
N TYR A 625 -6.06 23.38 15.41
CA TYR A 625 -5.05 23.38 16.48
C TYR A 625 -3.67 23.81 15.92
N PRO A 626 -3.42 25.11 15.68
CA PRO A 626 -2.17 25.57 15.06
C PRO A 626 -0.91 25.15 15.83
N GLN A 627 -0.97 25.16 17.16
CA GLN A 627 0.15 24.74 18.01
C GLN A 627 0.39 23.22 17.94
N ALA A 628 -0.66 22.40 17.81
CA ALA A 628 -0.52 20.96 17.59
C ALA A 628 0.09 20.69 16.21
N ASN A 629 -0.35 21.40 15.16
CA ASN A 629 0.23 21.30 13.81
C ASN A 629 1.71 21.69 13.81
N ALA A 630 2.07 22.76 14.51
CA ALA A 630 3.46 23.15 14.69
C ALA A 630 4.26 22.05 15.41
N ALA A 631 3.71 21.46 16.48
CA ALA A 631 4.37 20.37 17.21
C ALA A 631 4.57 19.12 16.32
N ILE A 632 3.57 18.73 15.54
CA ILE A 632 3.63 17.58 14.60
C ILE A 632 4.68 17.83 13.53
N ASN A 633 4.63 18.97 12.83
CA ASN A 633 5.55 19.29 11.74
C ASN A 633 7.00 19.32 12.21
N ASN A 634 7.23 19.87 13.41
CA ASN A 634 8.55 19.90 14.00
C ASN A 634 9.02 18.51 14.46
N ASN A 635 8.12 17.69 15.01
CA ASN A 635 8.45 16.31 15.36
C ASN A 635 8.85 15.51 14.11
N ILE A 636 8.13 15.67 13.00
CA ILE A 636 8.50 15.05 11.72
C ILE A 636 9.86 15.55 11.23
N LEU A 637 10.13 16.85 11.30
CA LEU A 637 11.41 17.43 10.90
C LEU A 637 12.59 16.89 11.73
N ALA A 638 12.43 16.86 13.06
CA ALA A 638 13.40 16.33 14.02
C ALA A 638 13.60 14.81 13.84
N GLY A 639 12.54 14.12 13.41
CA GLY A 639 12.49 12.70 13.16
C GLY A 639 12.01 11.89 14.36
N ALA A 640 11.27 10.83 14.05
CA ALA A 640 10.89 9.78 14.99
C ALA A 640 11.09 8.42 14.33
N LEU A 641 11.36 7.39 15.12
CA LEU A 641 11.39 6.01 14.62
C LEU A 641 9.97 5.54 14.28
N ILE A 642 9.02 5.88 15.14
CA ILE A 642 7.60 5.53 15.04
C ILE A 642 6.76 6.80 15.22
N TRP A 643 5.80 6.99 14.33
CA TRP A 643 4.74 7.99 14.46
C TRP A 643 3.39 7.28 14.43
N ASN A 644 2.66 7.32 15.54
CA ASN A 644 1.43 6.57 15.75
C ASN A 644 0.25 7.53 15.94
N TYR A 645 -0.81 7.35 15.16
CA TYR A 645 -2.02 8.17 15.21
C TYR A 645 -3.25 7.33 15.52
N SER A 646 -4.06 7.79 16.47
CA SER A 646 -5.38 7.24 16.78
C SER A 646 -6.42 8.34 16.63
N GLY A 647 -7.42 8.16 15.75
CA GLY A 647 -8.40 9.21 15.48
C GLY A 647 -9.15 9.10 14.16
N HIS A 648 -9.94 10.13 13.85
CA HIS A 648 -10.62 10.27 12.57
C HIS A 648 -9.65 10.63 11.45
N GLY A 649 -10.07 10.33 10.22
CA GLY A 649 -9.24 10.53 9.05
C GLY A 649 -9.90 9.92 7.82
N GLY A 650 -9.27 10.18 6.68
CA GLY A 650 -9.59 9.55 5.42
C GLY A 650 -8.45 9.75 4.44
N TYR A 651 -8.64 9.36 3.19
CA TYR A 651 -7.57 9.34 2.19
C TYR A 651 -6.90 10.71 1.96
N ALA A 652 -7.55 11.84 2.25
CA ALA A 652 -7.02 13.18 1.99
C ALA A 652 -6.38 13.86 3.21
N ARG A 653 -6.78 13.48 4.44
CA ARG A 653 -6.35 14.16 5.67
C ARG A 653 -6.54 13.33 6.94
N LEU A 654 -5.87 13.74 8.02
CA LEU A 654 -6.11 13.27 9.39
C LEU A 654 -6.79 14.35 10.24
N ALA A 655 -7.74 13.93 11.09
CA ALA A 655 -8.63 14.74 11.93
C ALA A 655 -9.54 15.71 11.15
N GLU A 656 -10.65 16.13 11.77
CA GLU A 656 -11.51 17.18 11.20
C GLU A 656 -10.76 18.52 11.14
N GLU A 657 -10.00 18.82 12.19
CA GLU A 657 -9.14 19.97 12.41
C GLU A 657 -7.91 20.03 11.49
N THR A 658 -7.72 19.00 10.65
CA THR A 658 -6.68 18.91 9.62
C THR A 658 -5.26 19.05 10.18
N ILE A 659 -4.74 17.93 10.70
CA ILE A 659 -3.39 17.87 11.27
C ILE A 659 -2.33 17.34 10.30
N ALA A 660 -2.80 16.74 9.20
CA ALA A 660 -1.99 16.35 8.06
C ALA A 660 -2.87 16.38 6.81
N ASP A 661 -2.42 17.08 5.77
CA ASP A 661 -2.99 17.08 4.43
C ASP A 661 -1.86 17.25 3.39
N GLN A 662 -2.20 17.32 2.10
CA GLN A 662 -1.20 17.41 1.04
C GLN A 662 -0.31 18.67 1.17
N ASP A 663 -0.87 19.80 1.57
CA ASP A 663 -0.15 21.08 1.68
C ASP A 663 0.81 21.07 2.87
N ILE A 664 0.38 20.54 4.03
CA ILE A 664 1.24 20.34 5.19
C ILE A 664 2.41 19.39 4.84
N VAL A 665 2.12 18.24 4.24
CA VAL A 665 3.14 17.23 3.92
C VAL A 665 4.12 17.73 2.85
N ASN A 666 3.68 18.60 1.92
CA ASN A 666 4.57 19.23 0.94
C ASN A 666 5.68 20.08 1.57
N ASN A 667 5.46 20.57 2.78
CA ASN A 667 6.43 21.34 3.53
C ASN A 667 7.33 20.49 4.45
N TRP A 668 7.12 19.18 4.54
CA TRP A 668 7.97 18.32 5.35
C TRP A 668 9.38 18.20 4.76
N LYS A 669 10.39 18.31 5.64
CA LYS A 669 11.83 18.25 5.29
C LYS A 669 12.56 17.18 6.11
N ASN A 670 11.98 16.00 6.22
CA ASN A 670 12.49 14.89 7.04
C ASN A 670 13.34 13.87 6.26
N GLN A 671 14.13 14.35 5.29
CA GLN A 671 15.01 13.47 4.51
C GLN A 671 15.94 12.67 5.44
N ASN A 672 16.09 11.37 5.15
CA ASN A 672 16.83 10.37 5.93
C ASN A 672 16.27 10.07 7.34
N ARG A 673 15.20 10.74 7.78
CA ARG A 673 14.55 10.59 9.08
C ARG A 673 13.08 10.19 8.89
N LEU A 674 12.89 9.04 8.28
CA LEU A 674 11.60 8.57 7.78
C LEU A 674 10.95 7.61 8.81
N PRO A 675 9.93 8.02 9.56
CA PRO A 675 9.29 7.15 10.54
C PRO A 675 8.51 6.00 9.88
N LEU A 676 8.28 4.94 10.66
CA LEU A 676 7.11 4.08 10.45
C LEU A 676 5.87 4.85 10.89
N PHE A 677 4.94 5.05 9.97
CA PHE A 677 3.62 5.59 10.29
C PHE A 677 2.69 4.43 10.67
N ILE A 678 2.00 4.55 11.80
CA ILE A 678 0.93 3.65 12.19
C ILE A 678 -0.32 4.49 12.32
N THR A 679 -1.32 4.27 11.46
CA THR A 679 -2.55 5.08 11.46
C THR A 679 -3.77 4.22 11.73
N ALA A 680 -4.29 4.33 12.96
CA ALA A 680 -5.53 3.73 13.42
C ALA A 680 -6.72 4.65 13.08
N THR A 681 -7.06 4.72 11.79
CA THR A 681 -8.07 5.64 11.24
C THR A 681 -8.79 5.03 10.03
N CYS A 682 -9.83 5.68 9.51
CA CYS A 682 -10.53 5.22 8.30
C CYS A 682 -9.72 5.49 7.01
N ASP A 683 -9.76 4.54 6.07
CA ASP A 683 -9.37 4.64 4.66
C ASP A 683 -8.22 5.62 4.32
N PHE A 684 -7.13 5.58 5.08
CA PHE A 684 -6.03 6.52 4.90
C PHE A 684 -5.19 6.21 3.66
N ALA A 685 -5.13 4.93 3.25
CA ALA A 685 -4.44 4.49 2.06
C ALA A 685 -5.23 3.41 1.29
N PRO A 686 -6.33 3.76 0.61
CA PRO A 686 -7.09 2.86 -0.25
C PRO A 686 -6.34 2.59 -1.56
N TYR A 687 -5.30 1.77 -1.47
CA TYR A 687 -4.36 1.47 -2.54
C TYR A 687 -4.96 0.70 -3.73
N ASP A 688 -6.25 0.37 -3.67
CA ASP A 688 -7.02 -0.31 -4.70
C ASP A 688 -8.00 0.62 -5.46
N LEU A 689 -8.09 1.91 -5.09
CA LEU A 689 -9.01 2.89 -5.69
C LEU A 689 -8.33 3.78 -6.74
N PRO A 690 -8.35 3.48 -8.06
CA PRO A 690 -7.53 4.18 -9.05
C PRO A 690 -7.82 5.69 -9.16
N GLY A 691 -9.05 6.10 -8.83
CA GLY A 691 -9.46 7.50 -8.82
C GLY A 691 -8.95 8.32 -7.63
N ILE A 692 -8.32 7.68 -6.64
CA ILE A 692 -7.87 8.32 -5.40
C ILE A 692 -6.34 8.39 -5.34
N ASN A 693 -5.84 9.59 -5.08
CA ASN A 693 -4.46 9.86 -4.71
C ASN A 693 -4.41 10.06 -3.20
N SER A 694 -4.21 8.97 -2.46
CA SER A 694 -4.26 9.03 -1.01
C SER A 694 -3.00 9.68 -0.43
N LEU A 695 -3.17 10.40 0.68
CA LEU A 695 -2.08 10.98 1.47
C LEU A 695 -1.18 9.85 1.98
N GLY A 696 -1.75 8.72 2.42
CA GLY A 696 -1.00 7.55 2.86
C GLY A 696 -0.06 6.97 1.79
N GLU A 697 -0.54 6.77 0.56
CA GLU A 697 0.34 6.37 -0.57
C GLU A 697 1.39 7.44 -0.85
N ASN A 698 1.00 8.72 -0.88
CA ASN A 698 1.92 9.83 -1.14
C ASN A 698 3.08 9.87 -0.13
N LEU A 699 2.80 9.67 1.16
CA LEU A 699 3.83 9.60 2.21
C LEU A 699 4.88 8.52 1.92
N LEU A 700 4.47 7.40 1.34
CA LEU A 700 5.35 6.29 1.01
C LEU A 700 6.16 6.53 -0.27
N VAL A 701 5.56 7.04 -1.35
CA VAL A 701 6.21 7.06 -2.68
C VAL A 701 6.70 8.43 -3.13
N ARG A 702 6.51 9.48 -2.33
CA ARG A 702 7.09 10.81 -2.59
C ARG A 702 8.63 10.81 -2.47
N PRO A 703 9.32 11.68 -3.21
CA PRO A 703 10.78 11.74 -3.17
C PRO A 703 11.29 12.25 -1.82
N GLN A 704 12.30 11.57 -1.27
CA GLN A 704 13.13 11.97 -0.13
C GLN A 704 12.46 12.15 1.24
N THR A 705 11.17 12.49 1.32
CA THR A 705 10.45 12.82 2.56
C THR A 705 9.26 11.90 2.82
N GLY A 706 8.53 12.12 3.91
CA GLY A 706 7.35 11.33 4.29
C GLY A 706 7.71 10.16 5.19
N ALA A 707 7.24 8.97 4.84
CA ALA A 707 7.39 7.74 5.62
C ALA A 707 8.37 6.75 4.96
N ILE A 708 8.92 5.82 5.74
CA ILE A 708 9.62 4.64 5.17
C ILE A 708 8.66 3.47 4.97
N ALA A 709 7.62 3.38 5.80
CA ALA A 709 6.56 2.39 5.73
C ALA A 709 5.31 2.91 6.46
N LEU A 710 4.16 2.31 6.16
CA LEU A 710 2.90 2.55 6.85
C LEU A 710 2.29 1.21 7.30
N MET A 711 1.81 1.14 8.55
CA MET A 711 0.82 0.15 9.00
C MET A 711 -0.51 0.89 9.10
N THR A 712 -1.38 0.72 8.10
CA THR A 712 -2.49 1.63 7.84
C THR A 712 -3.71 0.91 7.27
N THR A 713 -4.81 1.62 7.04
CA THR A 713 -6.11 1.06 6.67
C THR A 713 -6.50 1.37 5.22
N SER A 714 -7.21 0.43 4.59
CA SER A 714 -7.74 0.58 3.23
C SER A 714 -9.20 1.04 3.17
N ARG A 715 -9.96 0.91 4.26
CA ARG A 715 -11.41 1.18 4.34
C ARG A 715 -11.83 1.74 5.70
N VAL A 716 -13.13 2.02 5.85
CA VAL A 716 -13.75 2.38 7.13
C VAL A 716 -13.54 1.27 8.17
N VAL A 717 -13.18 1.66 9.39
CA VAL A 717 -12.80 0.77 10.49
C VAL A 717 -13.43 1.20 11.81
N PHE A 718 -13.41 0.31 12.81
CA PHE A 718 -13.91 0.57 14.15
C PHE A 718 -12.77 0.89 15.12
N ALA A 719 -12.95 1.93 15.94
CA ALA A 719 -11.94 2.42 16.88
C ALA A 719 -11.42 1.33 17.84
N TYR A 720 -12.30 0.56 18.47
CA TYR A 720 -11.89 -0.52 19.39
C TYR A 720 -11.06 -1.59 18.68
N SER A 721 -11.48 -2.04 17.50
CA SER A 721 -10.72 -3.03 16.71
C SER A 721 -9.37 -2.46 16.25
N ASN A 722 -9.29 -1.17 15.93
CA ASN A 722 -8.03 -0.49 15.64
C ASN A 722 -7.09 -0.47 16.84
N ARG A 723 -7.60 -0.14 18.04
CA ARG A 723 -6.82 -0.15 19.29
C ARG A 723 -6.18 -1.51 19.50
N VAL A 724 -6.94 -2.60 19.37
CA VAL A 724 -6.42 -3.96 19.60
C VAL A 724 -5.30 -4.31 18.61
N LEU A 725 -5.52 -4.10 17.31
CA LEU A 725 -4.51 -4.44 16.31
C LEU A 725 -3.26 -3.55 16.42
N ASN A 726 -3.43 -2.24 16.62
CA ASN A 726 -2.32 -1.30 16.80
C ASN A 726 -1.48 -1.69 18.03
N ASN A 727 -2.15 -2.04 19.14
CA ASN A 727 -1.47 -2.52 20.35
C ASN A 727 -0.69 -3.81 20.10
N ASN A 728 -1.32 -4.80 19.45
CA ASN A 728 -0.68 -6.08 19.10
C ASN A 728 0.50 -5.88 18.15
N TYR A 729 0.41 -4.92 17.22
CA TYR A 729 1.51 -4.56 16.33
C TYR A 729 2.68 -3.96 17.10
N LEU A 730 2.45 -2.94 17.94
CA LEU A 730 3.51 -2.37 18.77
C LEU A 730 4.13 -3.42 19.70
N GLN A 731 3.32 -4.29 20.28
CA GLN A 731 3.78 -5.36 21.15
C GLN A 731 4.76 -6.30 20.44
N THR A 732 4.41 -6.74 19.23
CA THR A 732 5.20 -7.71 18.48
C THR A 732 6.40 -7.09 17.76
N ALA A 733 6.25 -5.88 17.21
CA ALA A 733 7.31 -5.16 16.48
C ALA A 733 8.44 -4.68 17.41
N LEU A 734 8.10 -4.26 18.64
CA LEU A 734 9.06 -3.70 19.59
C LEU A 734 9.69 -4.73 20.53
N GLN A 735 9.26 -5.99 20.46
CA GLN A 735 9.85 -7.07 21.26
C GLN A 735 10.97 -7.76 20.46
N PRO A 736 12.26 -7.52 20.80
CA PRO A 736 13.36 -8.26 20.20
C PRO A 736 13.34 -9.72 20.67
N ASP A 737 13.91 -10.61 19.85
CA ASP A 737 14.13 -12.00 20.23
C ASP A 737 15.29 -12.14 21.26
N ALA A 738 15.54 -13.38 21.70
CA ALA A 738 16.58 -13.66 22.70
C ALA A 738 18.00 -13.26 22.26
N SER A 739 18.24 -13.12 20.95
CA SER A 739 19.51 -12.65 20.39
C SER A 739 19.61 -11.11 20.31
N GLY A 740 18.52 -10.41 20.62
CA GLY A 740 18.40 -8.96 20.48
C GLY A 740 17.98 -8.50 19.08
N ARG A 741 17.59 -9.42 18.19
CA ARG A 741 17.13 -9.08 16.84
C ARG A 741 15.67 -8.64 16.90
N TYR A 742 15.40 -7.46 16.35
CA TYR A 742 14.04 -6.97 16.12
C TYR A 742 13.44 -7.61 14.86
N LYS A 743 12.12 -7.79 14.87
CA LYS A 743 11.40 -8.26 13.70
C LYS A 743 11.51 -7.26 12.55
N THR A 744 11.60 -7.78 11.34
CA THR A 744 11.29 -7.03 10.12
C THR A 744 9.83 -6.57 10.14
N LEU A 745 9.48 -5.62 9.28
CA LEU A 745 8.13 -5.10 9.19
C LEU A 745 7.12 -6.21 8.83
N GLY A 746 7.46 -7.09 7.89
CA GLY A 746 6.62 -8.22 7.49
C GLY A 746 6.43 -9.26 8.61
N GLU A 747 7.49 -9.62 9.34
CA GLU A 747 7.39 -10.50 10.52
C GLU A 747 6.52 -9.88 11.62
N ALA A 748 6.59 -8.56 11.82
CA ALA A 748 5.76 -7.87 12.78
C ALA A 748 4.27 -7.88 12.37
N VAL A 749 3.96 -7.65 11.07
CA VAL A 749 2.59 -7.76 10.55
C VAL A 749 2.05 -9.17 10.75
N GLN A 750 2.82 -10.19 10.34
CA GLN A 750 2.45 -11.59 10.48
C GLN A 750 2.12 -11.93 11.94
N ALA A 751 3.03 -11.62 12.86
CA ALA A 751 2.86 -11.91 14.28
C ALA A 751 1.67 -11.14 14.88
N SER A 752 1.53 -9.85 14.57
CA SER A 752 0.47 -9.00 15.14
C SER A 752 -0.93 -9.39 14.67
N LYS A 753 -1.09 -9.72 13.39
CA LYS A 753 -2.36 -10.16 12.84
C LYS A 753 -2.75 -11.53 13.36
N ASN A 754 -1.80 -12.46 13.45
CA ASN A 754 -2.04 -13.78 14.02
C ASN A 754 -2.43 -13.68 15.49
N LEU A 755 -1.77 -12.81 16.27
CA LEU A 755 -2.18 -12.53 17.64
C LEU A 755 -3.60 -11.94 17.68
N THR A 756 -3.92 -11.02 16.78
CA THR A 756 -5.26 -10.39 16.72
C THR A 756 -6.35 -11.38 16.39
N TYR A 757 -6.12 -12.34 15.49
CA TYR A 757 -7.06 -13.44 15.23
C TYR A 757 -7.36 -14.28 16.49
N LEU A 758 -6.39 -14.42 17.39
CA LEU A 758 -6.55 -15.15 18.65
C LEU A 758 -7.24 -14.31 19.73
N THR A 759 -7.09 -12.98 19.70
CA THR A 759 -7.52 -12.08 20.79
C THR A 759 -8.74 -11.22 20.46
N ASN A 760 -9.19 -11.16 19.21
CA ASN A 760 -10.31 -10.31 18.77
C ASN A 760 -11.17 -11.00 17.70
N GLY A 761 -12.50 -10.94 17.86
CA GLY A 761 -13.45 -11.58 16.94
C GLY A 761 -13.74 -10.79 15.65
N ASP A 762 -13.34 -9.52 15.57
CA ASP A 762 -13.56 -8.68 14.39
C ASP A 762 -12.48 -8.90 13.32
N VAL A 763 -12.63 -10.01 12.61
CA VAL A 763 -11.72 -10.44 11.53
C VAL A 763 -11.72 -9.47 10.35
N ASN A 764 -12.86 -8.88 10.01
CA ASN A 764 -12.96 -7.97 8.88
C ASN A 764 -12.15 -6.69 9.12
N ASN A 765 -12.21 -6.12 10.33
CA ASN A 765 -11.38 -4.96 10.65
C ASN A 765 -9.89 -5.29 10.66
N ASN A 766 -9.50 -6.49 11.13
CA ASN A 766 -8.11 -6.95 11.07
C ASN A 766 -7.57 -7.01 9.63
N ARG A 767 -8.39 -7.49 8.69
CA ARG A 767 -8.03 -7.62 7.27
C ARG A 767 -7.94 -6.30 6.50
N LYS A 768 -8.52 -5.22 7.03
CA LYS A 768 -8.46 -3.86 6.46
C LYS A 768 -7.14 -3.14 6.73
N PHE A 769 -6.33 -3.62 7.67
CA PHE A 769 -4.99 -3.09 7.88
C PHE A 769 -4.00 -3.71 6.89
N ALA A 770 -3.08 -2.93 6.36
CA ALA A 770 -2.04 -3.39 5.47
C ALA A 770 -0.70 -2.73 5.83
N LEU A 771 0.38 -3.47 5.59
CA LEU A 771 1.72 -2.91 5.55
C LEU A 771 1.98 -2.38 4.14
N LEU A 772 2.12 -1.06 4.04
CA LEU A 772 2.62 -0.41 2.84
C LEU A 772 4.11 -0.11 3.04
N GLY A 773 4.98 -0.83 2.33
CA GLY A 773 6.43 -0.76 2.47
C GLY A 773 7.09 -2.12 2.21
N ASP A 774 8.39 -2.16 2.47
CA ASP A 774 9.21 -3.36 2.28
C ASP A 774 9.07 -4.33 3.48
N PRO A 775 8.52 -5.55 3.28
CA PRO A 775 8.31 -6.49 4.38
C PRO A 775 9.62 -7.06 4.94
N ALA A 776 10.70 -7.12 4.16
CA ALA A 776 11.98 -7.66 4.60
C ALA A 776 12.84 -6.64 5.35
N MET A 777 12.41 -5.36 5.39
CA MET A 777 13.13 -4.29 6.06
C MET A 777 12.93 -4.34 7.59
N THR A 778 14.00 -4.10 8.35
CA THR A 778 13.93 -3.76 9.79
C THR A 778 13.92 -2.25 9.99
N LEU A 779 13.19 -1.74 10.98
CA LEU A 779 13.34 -0.34 11.39
C LEU A 779 14.79 -0.05 11.85
N GLY A 780 15.16 1.22 11.81
CA GLY A 780 16.48 1.73 12.18
C GLY A 780 16.76 1.68 13.67
N PHE A 781 16.51 0.54 14.33
CA PHE A 781 16.90 0.33 15.72
C PHE A 781 18.43 0.39 15.85
N PRO A 782 18.97 1.11 16.86
CA PRO A 782 20.42 1.15 17.09
C PRO A 782 20.96 -0.26 17.40
N LYS A 783 22.11 -0.60 16.82
CA LYS A 783 22.68 -1.97 16.96
C LYS A 783 23.56 -2.16 18.20
N GLY A 784 24.32 -1.12 18.58
CA GLY A 784 25.15 -1.11 19.78
C GLY A 784 24.40 -0.60 21.01
N ARG A 785 25.07 -0.62 22.16
CA ARG A 785 24.54 -0.08 23.42
C ARG A 785 25.43 1.05 23.94
N VAL A 786 24.81 2.11 24.48
CA VAL A 786 25.51 3.15 25.24
C VAL A 786 25.25 2.91 26.73
N ARG A 787 26.32 2.79 27.52
CA ARG A 787 26.26 2.52 28.95
C ARG A 787 26.93 3.64 29.75
N PRO A 788 26.18 4.41 30.56
CA PRO A 788 26.80 5.26 31.57
C PRO A 788 27.44 4.39 32.66
N LEU A 789 28.60 4.80 33.14
CA LEU A 789 29.40 4.10 34.16
C LEU A 789 29.48 4.90 35.45
N LEU A 790 29.83 6.18 35.35
CA LEU A 790 30.04 7.07 36.49
C LEU A 790 29.14 8.31 36.38
N VAL A 791 28.63 8.74 37.53
CA VAL A 791 27.99 10.05 37.73
C VAL A 791 28.73 10.73 38.88
N ASN A 792 29.33 11.89 38.62
CA ASN A 792 30.16 12.63 39.58
C ASN A 792 31.26 11.76 40.24
N GLY A 793 31.91 10.89 39.45
CA GLY A 793 32.96 9.98 39.91
C GLY A 793 32.47 8.74 40.67
N HIS A 794 31.17 8.62 40.95
CA HIS A 794 30.58 7.47 41.61
C HIS A 794 29.97 6.49 40.60
N PRO A 795 30.07 5.16 40.81
CA PRO A 795 29.35 4.18 39.99
C PRO A 795 27.87 4.51 39.89
N ILE A 796 27.28 4.41 38.70
CA ILE A 796 25.88 4.74 38.48
C ILE A 796 24.91 3.97 39.40
N ALA A 797 25.26 2.75 39.80
CA ALA A 797 24.47 1.95 40.73
C ALA A 797 24.42 2.52 42.16
N THR A 798 25.33 3.42 42.50
CA THR A 798 25.45 4.06 43.83
C THR A 798 25.26 5.57 43.79
N ALA A 799 25.16 6.17 42.60
CA ALA A 799 24.87 7.58 42.45
C ALA A 799 23.43 7.84 42.93
N ASP A 800 23.28 8.74 43.89
CA ASP A 800 21.98 9.03 44.51
C ASP A 800 21.23 10.09 43.69
N THR A 801 21.60 11.36 43.88
CA THR A 801 20.80 12.50 43.42
C THR A 801 21.64 13.50 42.61
N LEU A 802 21.10 13.96 41.49
CA LEU A 802 21.51 15.18 40.82
C LEU A 802 20.67 16.37 41.32
N ASN A 803 21.35 17.36 41.87
CA ASN A 803 20.74 18.53 42.51
C ASN A 803 20.72 19.74 41.58
N ALA A 804 19.74 20.63 41.77
CA ALA A 804 19.72 21.91 41.08
C ALA A 804 21.03 22.69 41.34
N THR A 805 21.51 23.41 40.31
CA THR A 805 22.72 24.25 40.26
C THR A 805 24.07 23.55 40.39
N GLU A 806 24.10 22.24 40.67
CA GLU A 806 25.36 21.51 40.78
C GLU A 806 26.04 21.32 39.42
N PHE A 807 27.34 21.09 39.43
CA PHE A 807 28.09 20.69 38.25
C PHE A 807 28.12 19.16 38.16
N ALA A 808 27.55 18.60 37.10
CA ALA A 808 27.40 17.17 36.89
C ALA A 808 28.37 16.66 35.82
N GLU A 809 28.96 15.49 36.06
CA GLU A 809 29.79 14.77 35.12
C GLU A 809 29.25 13.35 34.90
N ILE A 810 29.07 12.95 33.65
CA ILE A 810 28.59 11.62 33.27
C ILE A 810 29.63 10.97 32.34
N GLU A 811 30.24 9.89 32.81
CA GLU A 811 31.20 9.10 32.02
C GLU A 811 30.59 7.78 31.60
N GLY A 812 30.89 7.32 30.39
CA GLY A 812 30.33 6.08 29.87
C GLY A 812 31.14 5.44 28.77
N GLU A 813 30.55 4.40 28.19
CA GLU A 813 31.11 3.71 27.03
C GLU A 813 30.08 3.23 26.02
N VAL A 814 30.54 3.07 24.79
CA VAL A 814 29.83 2.41 23.70
C VAL A 814 30.26 0.95 23.64
N THR A 815 29.28 0.05 23.63
CA THR A 815 29.47 -1.40 23.64
C THR A 815 28.70 -2.05 22.50
N ASN A 816 29.07 -3.27 22.13
CA ASN A 816 28.26 -4.11 21.25
C ASN A 816 27.00 -4.63 21.97
N ALA A 817 26.14 -5.36 21.26
CA ALA A 817 24.92 -5.92 21.83
C ALA A 817 25.18 -6.87 23.04
N GLN A 818 26.36 -7.50 23.09
CA GLN A 818 26.83 -8.41 24.15
C GLN A 818 27.48 -7.67 25.34
N GLY A 819 27.58 -6.33 25.31
CA GLY A 819 28.13 -5.53 26.41
C GLY A 819 29.66 -5.41 26.43
N THR A 820 30.35 -5.83 25.36
CA THR A 820 31.80 -5.62 25.21
C THR A 820 32.07 -4.23 24.64
N ARG A 821 32.98 -3.45 25.25
CA ARG A 821 33.36 -2.12 24.78
C ARG A 821 33.91 -2.17 23.36
N LEU A 822 33.43 -1.28 22.50
CA LEU A 822 33.96 -1.06 21.16
C LEU A 822 35.18 -0.13 21.23
N THR A 823 36.37 -0.70 21.39
CA THR A 823 37.63 0.07 21.51
C THR A 823 38.06 0.79 20.23
N ASP A 824 37.43 0.49 19.11
CA ASP A 824 37.63 1.10 17.80
C ASP A 824 36.53 2.13 17.46
N PHE A 825 35.59 2.38 18.37
CA PHE A 825 34.52 3.35 18.17
C PHE A 825 35.04 4.77 18.40
N ASN A 826 35.04 5.58 17.34
CA ASN A 826 35.41 6.99 17.37
C ASN A 826 34.34 7.80 16.65
N GLY A 827 33.57 8.58 17.39
CA GLY A 827 32.35 9.17 16.87
C GLY A 827 31.69 10.13 17.87
N ASN A 828 30.42 10.42 17.68
CA ASN A 828 29.66 11.33 18.52
C ASN A 828 28.72 10.56 19.45
N VAL A 829 28.51 11.08 20.65
CA VAL A 829 27.53 10.61 21.63
C VAL A 829 26.65 11.79 22.03
N TRP A 830 25.34 11.55 22.01
CA TRP A 830 24.31 12.47 22.45
C TRP A 830 23.73 12.00 23.77
N LEU A 831 23.43 12.94 24.65
CA LEU A 831 22.69 12.74 25.89
C LEU A 831 21.54 13.72 25.94
N THR A 832 20.33 13.20 26.15
CA THR A 832 19.21 13.99 26.68
C THR A 832 18.92 13.53 28.11
N LEU A 833 19.13 14.40 29.09
CA LEU A 833 18.71 14.19 30.47
C LEU A 833 17.33 14.79 30.66
N PHE A 834 16.34 13.95 30.94
CA PHE A 834 14.99 14.38 31.28
C PHE A 834 14.78 14.42 32.80
N ASP A 835 14.01 15.41 33.26
CA ASP A 835 13.43 15.43 34.59
C ASP A 835 12.34 14.34 34.72
N LYS A 836 11.68 14.26 35.87
CA LYS A 836 10.61 13.30 36.16
C LYS A 836 9.40 13.47 35.22
N PRO A 837 8.60 12.41 35.03
CA PRO A 837 7.30 12.53 34.38
C PRO A 837 6.42 13.60 35.04
N GLN A 838 5.74 14.39 34.21
CA GLN A 838 4.79 15.41 34.60
C GLN A 838 3.37 14.99 34.21
N VAL A 839 2.40 15.42 35.03
CA VAL A 839 0.98 15.30 34.71
C VAL A 839 0.59 16.50 33.85
N VAL A 840 0.20 16.23 32.60
CA VAL A 840 -0.41 17.21 31.69
C VAL A 840 -1.92 17.01 31.72
N ARG A 841 -2.68 18.10 31.64
CA ARG A 841 -4.14 18.08 31.61
C ARG A 841 -4.65 18.72 30.32
N THR A 842 -5.54 18.03 29.62
CA THR A 842 -6.19 18.58 28.41
C THR A 842 -7.10 19.76 28.77
N LEU A 843 -7.39 20.61 27.77
CA LEU A 843 -8.11 21.86 27.96
C LEU A 843 -9.64 21.68 27.90
N GLY A 844 -10.13 20.55 27.37
CA GLY A 844 -11.55 20.30 27.17
C GLY A 844 -12.18 21.33 26.24
N ASN A 845 -11.63 21.46 25.03
CA ASN A 845 -12.01 22.48 24.06
C ASN A 845 -13.44 22.29 23.51
N THR A 846 -14.02 21.10 23.65
CA THR A 846 -15.39 20.78 23.21
C THR A 846 -16.15 19.95 24.26
N PRO A 847 -17.51 19.95 24.27
CA PRO A 847 -18.30 19.12 25.18
C PRO A 847 -18.07 17.60 25.03
N ALA A 848 -17.56 17.16 23.88
CA ALA A 848 -17.22 15.76 23.63
C ALA A 848 -15.80 15.40 24.10
N SER A 849 -15.01 16.36 24.59
CA SER A 849 -13.65 16.16 25.10
C SER A 849 -13.59 16.56 26.58
N PRO A 850 -13.98 15.69 27.54
CA PRO A 850 -13.88 16.04 28.95
C PRO A 850 -12.40 16.23 29.36
N PRO A 851 -12.03 17.24 30.19
CA PRO A 851 -10.64 17.44 30.60
C PRO A 851 -10.03 16.20 31.26
N THR A 852 -8.98 15.65 30.66
CA THR A 852 -8.32 14.41 31.09
C THR A 852 -6.85 14.64 31.38
N SER A 853 -6.31 13.92 32.35
CA SER A 853 -4.89 14.01 32.71
C SER A 853 -4.10 12.82 32.17
N PHE A 854 -2.90 13.06 31.67
CA PHE A 854 -1.99 12.02 31.21
C PHE A 854 -0.55 12.33 31.63
N GLN A 855 0.30 11.30 31.64
CA GLN A 855 1.71 11.43 32.03
C GLN A 855 2.58 11.66 30.79
N GLN A 856 3.51 12.61 30.87
CA GLN A 856 4.49 12.91 29.83
C GLN A 856 5.86 13.21 30.44
N GLN A 857 6.94 12.74 29.81
CA GLN A 857 8.32 12.99 30.25
C GLN A 857 9.13 13.59 29.10
N THR A 858 8.81 14.85 28.75
CA THR A 858 9.52 15.62 27.71
C THR A 858 10.39 16.72 28.30
N ALA A 859 10.36 16.90 29.63
CA ALA A 859 11.10 17.95 30.30
C ALA A 859 12.60 17.69 30.29
N SER A 860 13.31 18.36 29.39
CA SER A 860 14.74 18.15 29.15
C SER A 860 15.57 19.11 29.99
N LEU A 861 16.39 18.60 30.90
CA LEU A 861 17.30 19.41 31.71
C LEU A 861 18.64 19.67 31.00
N PHE A 862 19.05 18.78 30.12
CA PHE A 862 20.29 18.92 29.36
C PHE A 862 20.20 18.16 28.03
N ARG A 863 20.70 18.77 26.94
CA ARG A 863 20.87 18.15 25.61
C ARG A 863 22.28 18.38 25.11
N GLY A 864 23.16 17.41 25.34
CA GLY A 864 24.57 17.51 25.02
C GLY A 864 25.00 16.62 23.86
N ARG A 865 26.04 17.06 23.14
CA ARG A 865 26.83 16.21 22.25
C ARG A 865 28.31 16.25 22.63
N VAL A 866 28.94 15.07 22.69
CA VAL A 866 30.38 14.92 22.96
C VAL A 866 31.01 13.92 22.00
N THR A 867 32.33 13.97 21.89
CA THR A 867 33.12 13.03 21.11
C THR A 867 33.47 11.79 21.96
N ALA A 868 33.29 10.61 21.39
CA ALA A 868 33.81 9.36 21.94
C ALA A 868 35.14 8.98 21.29
N SER A 869 36.10 8.55 22.11
CA SER A 869 37.40 8.02 21.67
C SER A 869 37.63 6.63 22.27
N GLY A 870 37.92 5.64 21.43
CA GLY A 870 38.03 4.24 21.83
C GLY A 870 36.80 3.72 22.58
N GLY A 871 35.62 4.22 22.20
CA GLY A 871 34.34 3.93 22.82
C GLY A 871 34.12 4.58 24.19
N ARG A 872 35.00 5.45 24.70
CA ARG A 872 34.82 6.19 25.96
C ARG A 872 34.35 7.62 25.69
N PHE A 873 33.48 8.16 26.54
CA PHE A 873 33.00 9.53 26.46
C PHE A 873 32.75 10.12 27.85
N LYS A 874 32.70 11.46 27.93
CA LYS A 874 32.39 12.21 29.15
C LYS A 874 31.53 13.43 28.81
N PHE A 875 30.39 13.59 29.48
CA PHE A 875 29.59 14.82 29.50
C PHE A 875 29.89 15.60 30.78
N SER A 876 29.96 16.92 30.65
CA SER A 876 30.05 17.84 31.79
C SER A 876 29.08 18.99 31.57
N PHE A 877 28.21 19.29 32.54
CA PHE A 877 27.21 20.35 32.46
C PHE A 877 26.75 20.79 33.84
N ARG A 878 26.09 21.94 33.94
CA ARG A 878 25.44 22.39 35.17
C ARG A 878 23.96 22.04 35.14
N VAL A 879 23.46 21.45 36.22
CA VAL A 879 22.03 21.09 36.34
C VAL A 879 21.21 22.38 36.49
N PRO A 880 20.13 22.56 35.70
CA PRO A 880 19.27 23.74 35.80
C PRO A 880 18.76 24.02 37.21
N ARG A 881 18.59 25.29 37.53
CA ARG A 881 17.91 25.72 38.75
C ARG A 881 16.42 25.35 38.75
N ASP A 882 15.85 25.24 37.56
CA ASP A 882 14.43 25.00 37.29
C ASP A 882 14.02 23.52 37.25
N ILE A 883 14.75 22.65 37.92
CA ILE A 883 14.26 21.27 38.10
C ILE A 883 13.03 21.26 39.00
N ASN A 884 12.23 20.19 38.91
CA ASN A 884 11.31 19.88 39.99
C ASN A 884 12.11 19.50 41.26
N PHE A 885 11.99 20.27 42.34
CA PHE A 885 12.75 20.05 43.58
C PHE A 885 12.37 18.80 44.37
N GLN A 886 11.20 18.19 44.12
CA GLN A 886 10.87 16.90 44.70
C GLN A 886 11.90 15.87 44.24
N HIS A 887 12.19 14.84 45.03
CA HIS A 887 13.09 13.77 44.60
C HIS A 887 12.32 12.74 43.76
N GLY A 888 12.87 12.36 42.62
CA GLY A 888 12.31 11.29 41.79
C GLY A 888 13.23 10.91 40.63
N ALA A 889 12.95 9.77 40.00
CA ALA A 889 13.82 9.24 38.96
C ALA A 889 13.83 10.13 37.71
N GLY A 890 15.03 10.59 37.33
CA GLY A 890 15.30 11.17 36.03
C GLY A 890 15.45 10.11 34.95
N ARG A 891 15.60 10.55 33.70
CA ARG A 891 15.85 9.65 32.56
C ARG A 891 16.99 10.19 31.71
N MET A 892 18.05 9.42 31.56
CA MET A 892 19.13 9.67 30.61
C MET A 892 18.88 8.85 29.34
N SER A 893 18.69 9.52 28.21
CA SER A 893 18.60 8.90 26.89
C SER A 893 19.88 9.17 26.10
N PHE A 894 20.51 8.11 25.61
CA PHE A 894 21.78 8.17 24.89
C PHE A 894 21.63 7.67 23.46
N TYR A 895 22.29 8.34 22.53
CA TYR A 895 22.52 7.86 21.18
C TYR A 895 23.99 8.04 20.83
N ALA A 896 24.59 7.13 20.09
CA ALA A 896 25.95 7.29 19.59
C ALA A 896 26.05 6.84 18.15
N GLN A 897 26.92 7.47 17.37
CA GLN A 897 27.24 7.04 16.01
C GLN A 897 28.70 7.29 15.65
N ASP A 898 29.29 6.36 14.90
CA ASP A 898 30.51 6.57 14.12
C ASP A 898 30.17 6.61 12.62
N SER A 899 31.15 6.44 11.73
CA SER A 899 30.93 6.46 10.27
C SER A 899 30.11 5.28 9.73
N THR A 900 29.94 4.21 10.50
CA THR A 900 29.35 2.93 10.03
C THR A 900 28.40 2.26 11.03
N ARG A 901 28.45 2.61 12.31
CA ARG A 901 27.73 1.98 13.42
C ARG A 901 27.00 3.01 14.26
N ASP A 902 25.87 2.61 14.81
CA ASP A 902 25.15 3.36 15.83
C ASP A 902 24.84 2.52 17.07
N ALA A 903 24.55 3.21 18.18
CA ALA A 903 24.24 2.62 19.46
C ALA A 903 23.21 3.47 20.22
N GLY A 904 22.36 2.82 21.01
CA GLY A 904 21.36 3.47 21.85
C GLY A 904 21.52 3.08 23.31
N GLY A 905 21.02 3.90 24.23
CA GLY A 905 21.08 3.58 25.65
C GLY A 905 20.05 4.37 26.44
N VAL A 906 19.61 3.80 27.56
CA VAL A 906 18.75 4.49 28.52
C VAL A 906 19.16 4.14 29.93
N SER A 907 19.07 5.09 30.85
CA SER A 907 19.19 4.84 32.29
C SER A 907 18.21 5.71 33.07
N ASN A 908 17.51 5.11 34.03
CA ASN A 908 16.64 5.82 34.97
C ASN A 908 17.20 5.76 36.41
N SER A 909 18.49 5.44 36.56
CA SER A 909 19.11 5.14 37.86
C SER A 909 19.38 6.36 38.72
N VAL A 910 19.33 7.56 38.14
CA VAL A 910 19.69 8.81 38.81
C VAL A 910 18.43 9.49 39.33
N ILE A 911 18.43 9.89 40.60
CA ILE A 911 17.38 10.72 41.18
C ILE A 911 17.66 12.19 40.84
N ILE A 912 16.62 12.96 40.56
CA ILE A 912 16.71 14.41 40.36
C ILE A 912 15.84 15.06 41.43
N GLY A 913 16.40 16.02 42.15
CA GLY A 913 15.70 16.75 43.20
C GLY A 913 16.66 17.54 44.09
N GLY A 914 16.11 18.34 44.99
CA GLY A 914 16.93 19.17 45.87
C GLY A 914 17.68 20.29 45.17
N ILE A 915 18.52 21.00 45.92
CA ILE A 915 19.33 22.13 45.45
C ILE A 915 20.63 22.15 46.25
N VAL A 916 21.77 22.36 45.59
CA VAL A 916 23.03 22.58 46.29
C VAL A 916 23.05 24.00 46.86
N PRO A 917 23.26 24.19 48.18
CA PRO A 917 23.40 25.53 48.76
C PRO A 917 24.72 26.18 48.32
N GLY A 918 24.62 27.23 47.51
CA GLY A 918 25.76 28.01 47.04
C GLY A 918 25.42 28.71 45.73
N ALA A 919 25.39 30.03 45.73
CA ALA A 919 25.16 30.79 44.50
C ALA A 919 26.40 30.67 43.60
N SER A 920 26.21 30.25 42.36
CA SER A 920 27.14 30.60 41.29
C SER A 920 27.17 32.14 41.18
N ASP A 921 28.33 32.72 40.88
CA ASP A 921 28.48 34.19 40.76
C ASP A 921 27.97 34.74 39.41
N ASP A 922 27.50 33.86 38.51
CA ASP A 922 27.01 34.24 37.20
C ASP A 922 25.66 34.98 37.28
N LYS A 923 25.62 36.17 36.71
CA LYS A 923 24.48 37.10 36.68
C LYS A 923 24.18 37.60 35.26
N GLU A 924 24.95 37.15 34.27
CA GLU A 924 24.78 37.56 32.88
C GLU A 924 23.84 36.58 32.20
N GLY A 925 22.97 37.08 31.32
CA GLY A 925 22.11 36.22 30.51
C GLY A 925 22.83 35.70 29.26
N PRO A 926 22.24 34.73 28.55
CA PRO A 926 22.86 34.16 27.36
C PRO A 926 23.13 35.18 26.26
N GLN A 927 24.29 35.07 25.60
CA GLN A 927 24.54 35.77 24.35
C GLN A 927 23.72 35.14 23.23
N ILE A 928 22.85 35.93 22.59
CA ILE A 928 21.96 35.47 21.51
C ILE A 928 22.44 36.04 20.18
N ARG A 929 22.69 35.18 19.20
CA ARG A 929 22.81 35.56 17.78
C ARG A 929 21.75 34.82 16.98
N ALA A 930 20.92 35.56 16.26
CA ALA A 930 19.82 35.01 15.47
C ALA A 930 20.00 35.30 13.99
N PHE A 931 19.64 34.33 13.15
CA PHE A 931 19.74 34.41 11.69
C PHE A 931 18.55 33.72 11.04
N LEU A 932 18.27 34.06 9.78
CA LEU A 932 17.32 33.33 8.94
C LEU A 932 18.06 32.64 7.80
N ASN A 933 17.75 31.36 7.59
CA ASN A 933 18.26 30.47 6.54
C ASN A 933 19.76 30.14 6.61
N ASP A 934 20.64 31.14 6.73
CA ASP A 934 22.07 30.96 6.99
C ASP A 934 22.65 32.03 7.92
N GLU A 935 23.91 31.85 8.34
CA GLU A 935 24.59 32.79 9.25
C GLU A 935 25.09 34.09 8.58
N ARG A 936 24.84 34.28 7.28
CA ARG A 936 25.14 35.53 6.56
C ARG A 936 23.97 36.51 6.59
N PHE A 937 22.79 36.06 7.01
CA PHE A 937 21.63 36.91 7.22
C PHE A 937 21.93 38.02 8.24
N VAL A 938 21.44 39.23 7.96
CA VAL A 938 21.57 40.39 8.84
C VAL A 938 20.18 40.93 9.15
N SER A 939 19.97 41.41 10.37
CA SER A 939 18.70 42.05 10.75
C SER A 939 18.34 43.18 9.77
N GLY A 940 17.13 43.13 9.23
CA GLY A 940 16.58 44.02 8.20
C GLY A 940 16.60 43.43 6.78
N SER A 941 17.34 42.35 6.52
CA SER A 941 17.46 41.73 5.20
C SER A 941 16.14 41.11 4.69
N VAL A 942 16.09 40.89 3.37
CA VAL A 942 14.98 40.16 2.72
C VAL A 942 15.09 38.65 2.94
N THR A 943 13.94 37.98 3.09
CA THR A 943 13.85 36.52 3.15
C THR A 943 12.62 35.97 2.38
N ASP A 944 12.53 34.64 2.29
CA ASP A 944 11.40 33.91 1.72
C ASP A 944 10.22 33.81 2.70
N GLN A 945 9.11 33.19 2.29
CA GLN A 945 7.91 33.11 3.13
C GLN A 945 8.02 32.06 4.25
N ASN A 946 8.97 31.13 4.19
CA ASN A 946 9.11 30.03 5.14
C ASN A 946 10.56 29.92 5.66
N PRO A 947 11.12 30.97 6.27
CA PRO A 947 12.53 30.96 6.65
C PRO A 947 12.83 29.98 7.80
N VAL A 948 14.05 29.48 7.84
CA VAL A 948 14.57 28.68 8.96
C VAL A 948 15.24 29.62 9.98
N LEU A 949 14.76 29.65 11.21
CA LEU A 949 15.43 30.35 12.31
C LEU A 949 16.65 29.56 12.78
N LEU A 950 17.81 30.21 12.79
CA LEU A 950 19.05 29.69 13.36
C LEU A 950 19.45 30.56 14.55
N LEU A 951 19.61 29.96 15.74
CA LEU A 951 20.16 30.66 16.91
C LEU A 951 21.52 30.08 17.26
N ARG A 952 22.46 30.94 17.65
CA ARG A 952 23.67 30.59 18.39
C ARG A 952 23.57 31.20 19.77
N LEU A 953 23.62 30.34 20.78
CA LEU A 953 23.49 30.71 22.18
C LEU A 953 24.79 30.36 22.90
N ALA A 954 25.28 31.28 23.72
CA ALA A 954 26.49 31.06 24.52
C ALA A 954 26.32 31.66 25.92
N ASP A 955 26.67 30.88 26.94
CA ASP A 955 26.58 31.28 28.34
C ASP A 955 27.59 30.48 29.18
N SER A 956 28.15 31.08 30.24
CA SER A 956 29.18 30.44 31.07
C SER A 956 28.63 29.32 31.95
N SER A 957 27.38 29.46 32.37
CA SER A 957 26.61 28.49 33.14
C SER A 957 25.89 27.49 32.24
N GLY A 958 25.70 27.82 30.97
CA GLY A 958 25.05 26.98 29.97
C GLY A 958 23.60 27.40 29.75
N ILE A 959 22.98 26.89 28.69
CA ILE A 959 21.65 27.31 28.26
C ILE A 959 20.58 26.45 28.91
N ASN A 960 19.55 27.09 29.44
CA ASN A 960 18.40 26.39 29.99
C ASN A 960 17.58 25.76 28.86
N THR A 961 17.36 24.45 28.98
CA THR A 961 16.41 23.72 28.14
C THR A 961 15.25 23.15 28.95
N GLY A 962 15.28 23.34 30.27
CA GLY A 962 14.25 22.90 31.20
C GLY A 962 12.97 23.69 30.97
N ASN A 963 11.87 22.97 30.93
CA ASN A 963 10.49 23.50 30.85
C ASN A 963 9.71 23.17 32.14
N ALA A 964 10.40 22.76 33.20
CA ALA A 964 9.83 22.53 34.53
C ALA A 964 9.74 23.82 35.37
N GLY A 965 10.52 24.84 35.01
CA GLY A 965 10.38 26.21 35.53
C GLY A 965 9.29 26.98 34.80
N ILE A 966 8.64 27.92 35.48
CA ILE A 966 7.65 28.82 34.87
C ILE A 966 8.40 29.89 34.06
N ASP A 967 8.09 30.02 32.77
CA ASP A 967 8.52 31.11 31.87
C ASP A 967 10.04 31.23 31.56
N HIS A 968 10.84 30.18 31.77
CA HIS A 968 12.28 30.16 31.48
C HIS A 968 12.68 29.42 30.18
N ASP A 969 11.78 29.43 29.20
CA ASP A 969 11.97 28.79 27.91
C ASP A 969 12.82 29.61 26.92
N ILE A 970 13.38 28.94 25.92
CA ILE A 970 13.85 29.59 24.68
C ILE A 970 12.61 29.90 23.86
N VAL A 971 12.17 31.16 23.81
CA VAL A 971 10.94 31.56 23.11
C VAL A 971 11.26 32.48 21.95
N VAL A 972 10.60 32.26 20.82
CA VAL A 972 10.50 33.26 19.75
C VAL A 972 9.07 33.76 19.63
N THR A 973 8.88 35.07 19.78
CA THR A 973 7.59 35.75 19.60
C THR A 973 7.57 36.47 18.27
N VAL A 974 6.50 36.27 17.50
CA VAL A 974 6.33 36.86 16.17
C VAL A 974 5.54 38.16 16.26
N ASP A 975 6.06 39.22 15.64
CA ASP A 975 5.43 40.55 15.50
C ASP A 975 4.94 41.16 16.82
N GLY A 976 5.62 40.85 17.93
CA GLY A 976 5.24 41.28 19.28
C GLY A 976 3.89 40.73 19.77
N ASN A 977 3.28 39.78 19.05
CA ASN A 977 2.02 39.17 19.42
C ASN A 977 2.28 38.05 20.43
N ASN A 978 2.00 38.32 21.72
CA ASN A 978 2.16 37.33 22.80
C ASN A 978 1.25 36.09 22.67
N ARG A 979 0.36 36.03 21.66
CA ARG A 979 -0.39 34.82 21.31
C ARG A 979 0.26 34.01 20.19
N ASN A 980 1.24 34.57 19.47
CA ASN A 980 1.97 33.92 18.39
C ASN A 980 3.45 33.76 18.78
N TYR A 981 3.73 32.72 19.55
CA TYR A 981 5.08 32.38 19.99
C TYR A 981 5.35 30.89 19.84
N TYR A 982 6.63 30.53 19.77
CA TYR A 982 7.11 29.14 19.69
C TYR A 982 8.17 28.90 20.76
N VAL A 983 8.02 27.79 21.48
CA VAL A 983 9.01 27.29 22.45
C VAL A 983 10.03 26.44 21.70
N LEU A 984 11.31 26.75 21.88
CA LEU A 984 12.41 26.23 21.06
C LEU A 984 13.35 25.27 21.81
N ASN A 985 13.07 24.96 23.09
CA ASN A 985 13.93 24.14 23.94
C ASN A 985 14.27 22.78 23.29
N ASP A 986 13.29 22.18 22.60
CA ASP A 986 13.47 20.88 21.93
C ASP A 986 14.38 20.92 20.70
N PHE A 987 14.71 22.09 20.19
CA PHE A 987 15.57 22.27 19.02
C PHE A 987 16.98 22.74 19.41
N TYR A 988 17.23 22.96 20.69
CA TYR A 988 18.56 23.29 21.20
C TYR A 988 19.44 22.04 21.32
N GLU A 989 20.65 22.14 20.80
CA GLU A 989 21.72 21.15 20.94
C GLU A 989 23.03 21.87 21.24
N THR A 990 23.83 21.35 22.18
CA THR A 990 25.16 21.91 22.42
C THR A 990 26.11 21.70 21.23
N GLU A 991 27.11 22.57 21.13
CA GLU A 991 28.29 22.27 20.31
C GLU A 991 29.04 21.06 20.89
N PRO A 992 29.82 20.32 20.07
CA PRO A 992 30.55 19.16 20.57
C PRO A 992 31.47 19.56 21.73
N ASP A 993 31.50 18.72 22.77
CA ASP A 993 32.46 18.79 23.88
C ASP A 993 32.36 20.06 24.73
N THR A 994 31.23 20.78 24.68
CA THR A 994 30.95 21.93 25.55
C THR A 994 29.48 22.01 25.93
N TYR A 995 29.18 22.45 27.16
CA TYR A 995 27.81 22.75 27.61
C TYR A 995 27.47 24.25 27.52
N GLN A 996 28.48 25.09 27.29
CA GLN A 996 28.39 26.55 27.35
C GLN A 996 27.91 27.16 26.03
N ARG A 997 27.95 26.42 24.93
CA ARG A 997 27.54 26.89 23.61
C ARG A 997 26.63 25.87 22.94
N GLY A 998 25.67 26.38 22.19
CA GLY A 998 24.80 25.54 21.41
C GLY A 998 24.06 26.31 20.33
N ARG A 999 23.21 25.57 19.64
CA ARG A 999 22.46 26.08 18.49
C ARG A 999 21.02 25.63 18.52
N VAL A 1000 20.15 26.46 17.96
CA VAL A 1000 18.77 26.10 17.61
C VAL A 1000 18.61 26.16 16.10
N ARG A 1001 17.91 25.18 15.53
CA ARG A 1001 17.41 25.22 14.15
C ARG A 1001 15.91 24.96 14.17
N PHE A 1002 15.12 25.96 13.77
CA PHE A 1002 13.65 25.89 13.83
C PHE A 1002 13.03 26.33 12.51
N GLN A 1003 12.16 25.51 11.92
CA GLN A 1003 11.42 25.88 10.72
C GLN A 1003 10.24 26.78 11.12
N LEU A 1004 10.28 28.05 10.73
CA LEU A 1004 9.18 28.96 11.02
C LEU A 1004 7.97 28.67 10.12
N PRO A 1005 6.74 29.02 10.55
CA PRO A 1005 5.55 28.96 9.70
C PRO A 1005 5.65 29.91 8.51
N ALA A 1006 4.68 29.83 7.60
CA ALA A 1006 4.58 30.77 6.49
C ALA A 1006 4.24 32.18 6.98
N PHE A 1007 4.99 33.18 6.49
CA PHE A 1007 4.73 34.60 6.72
C PHE A 1007 4.03 35.26 5.53
N THR A 1008 3.22 36.27 5.83
CA THR A 1008 2.69 37.20 4.84
C THR A 1008 3.81 38.05 4.25
N PRO A 1009 3.74 38.49 2.98
CA PRO A 1009 4.70 39.47 2.47
C PRO A 1009 4.64 40.79 3.25
N GLY A 1010 5.80 41.34 3.63
CA GLY A 1010 5.89 42.56 4.43
C GLY A 1010 7.02 42.55 5.46
N LYS A 1011 7.04 43.57 6.32
CA LYS A 1011 8.00 43.67 7.44
C LYS A 1011 7.51 42.83 8.62
N HIS A 1012 8.41 42.09 9.22
CA HIS A 1012 8.13 41.24 10.38
C HIS A 1012 9.25 41.35 11.42
N THR A 1013 8.94 40.97 12.65
CA THR A 1013 9.91 40.91 13.76
C THR A 1013 9.85 39.59 14.50
N LEU A 1014 11.01 39.06 14.89
CA LEU A 1014 11.15 37.97 15.84
C LEU A 1014 11.80 38.49 17.11
N THR A 1015 11.12 38.37 18.23
CA THR A 1015 11.71 38.65 19.55
C THR A 1015 12.07 37.32 20.20
N ILE A 1016 13.38 37.06 20.33
CA ILE A 1016 13.94 35.85 20.91
C ILE A 1016 14.33 36.13 22.35
N LYS A 1017 13.81 35.34 23.29
CA LYS A 1017 14.21 35.35 24.69
C LYS A 1017 14.81 34.00 25.05
N ALA A 1018 15.97 33.99 25.71
CA ALA A 1018 16.62 32.78 26.18
C ALA A 1018 17.14 32.98 27.62
N TRP A 1019 17.26 31.87 28.34
CA TRP A 1019 17.69 31.83 29.73
C TRP A 1019 18.90 30.92 29.90
N ASP A 1020 19.79 31.27 30.83
CA ASP A 1020 20.81 30.36 31.31
C ASP A 1020 20.25 29.40 32.36
N VAL A 1021 21.01 28.38 32.73
CA VAL A 1021 20.60 27.38 33.74
C VAL A 1021 20.45 27.94 35.16
N LEU A 1022 20.80 29.22 35.41
CA LEU A 1022 20.72 29.90 36.71
C LEU A 1022 19.60 30.94 36.79
N ASN A 1023 18.83 31.08 35.71
CA ASN A 1023 17.69 31.97 35.52
C ASN A 1023 18.07 33.44 35.25
N ASN A 1024 19.22 33.68 34.63
CA ASN A 1024 19.54 34.95 33.97
C ASN A 1024 19.01 34.91 32.53
N SER A 1025 18.43 36.01 32.03
CA SER A 1025 17.85 36.07 30.68
C SER A 1025 18.46 37.15 29.80
N SER A 1026 18.33 36.95 28.50
CA SER A 1026 18.62 37.96 27.49
C SER A 1026 17.55 37.92 26.40
N THR A 1027 17.37 39.05 25.73
CA THR A 1027 16.41 39.21 24.64
C THR A 1027 17.12 39.80 23.42
N TYR A 1028 16.81 39.26 22.23
CA TYR A 1028 17.29 39.76 20.96
C TYR A 1028 16.13 39.92 19.98
N THR A 1029 16.05 41.06 19.29
CA THR A 1029 15.05 41.31 18.26
C THR A 1029 15.70 41.23 16.88
N LEU A 1030 15.14 40.38 16.01
CA LEU A 1030 15.53 40.23 14.61
C LEU A 1030 14.43 40.82 13.72
N ASP A 1031 14.77 41.84 12.94
CA ASP A 1031 13.90 42.44 11.94
C ASP A 1031 14.15 41.78 10.58
N PHE A 1032 13.12 41.64 9.75
CA PHE A 1032 13.26 41.10 8.40
C PHE A 1032 12.10 41.51 7.49
N THR A 1033 12.31 41.40 6.18
CA THR A 1033 11.26 41.66 5.18
C THR A 1033 11.00 40.40 4.36
N VAL A 1034 9.76 39.93 4.39
CA VAL A 1034 9.32 38.77 3.62
C VAL A 1034 8.89 39.21 2.23
N ALA A 1035 9.51 38.64 1.21
CA ALA A 1035 9.13 38.85 -0.17
C ALA A 1035 8.21 37.74 -0.68
N LYS A 1036 7.30 38.09 -1.58
CA LYS A 1036 6.31 37.16 -2.14
C LYS A 1036 6.99 36.13 -3.05
N ASP A 1037 6.71 34.84 -2.84
CA ASP A 1037 7.40 33.76 -3.56
C ASP A 1037 7.15 33.76 -5.09
N LYS A 1038 6.06 34.40 -5.55
CA LYS A 1038 5.74 34.55 -6.98
C LYS A 1038 6.73 35.44 -7.75
N GLU A 1039 7.54 36.22 -7.06
CA GLU A 1039 8.53 37.13 -7.66
C GLU A 1039 9.94 36.77 -7.19
N LEU A 1040 10.94 37.05 -8.02
CA LEU A 1040 12.35 37.10 -7.58
C LEU A 1040 12.65 38.55 -7.20
N VAL A 1041 13.06 38.78 -5.97
CA VAL A 1041 13.41 40.11 -5.45
C VAL A 1041 14.91 40.19 -5.24
N LEU A 1042 15.52 41.32 -5.61
CA LEU A 1042 16.89 41.67 -5.28
C LEU A 1042 16.88 42.87 -4.35
N ASP A 1043 17.65 42.79 -3.27
CA ASP A 1043 17.87 43.90 -2.34
C ASP A 1043 19.34 44.05 -1.98
N HIS A 1044 19.72 45.20 -1.43
CA HIS A 1044 21.09 45.52 -0.99
C HIS A 1044 22.20 45.13 -1.99
N VAL A 1045 21.94 45.29 -3.29
CA VAL A 1045 22.94 45.01 -4.35
C VAL A 1045 24.08 46.01 -4.27
N LEU A 1046 25.29 45.53 -4.05
CA LEU A 1046 26.51 46.33 -3.95
C LEU A 1046 27.72 45.52 -4.42
N ASN A 1047 28.89 46.17 -4.50
CA ASN A 1047 30.16 45.48 -4.63
C ASN A 1047 31.10 45.90 -3.49
N TYR A 1048 31.92 44.97 -3.00
CA TYR A 1048 32.87 45.23 -1.91
C TYR A 1048 34.22 44.50 -2.13
N PRO A 1049 35.37 45.17 -1.93
CA PRO A 1049 35.51 46.61 -1.67
C PRO A 1049 35.04 47.47 -2.87
N ASN A 1050 34.59 48.69 -2.57
CA ASN A 1050 34.25 49.72 -3.56
C ASN A 1050 34.52 51.12 -2.96
N PRO A 1051 35.52 51.87 -3.43
CA PRO A 1051 36.39 51.56 -4.57
C PRO A 1051 37.32 50.35 -4.34
N PHE A 1052 37.80 49.73 -5.42
CA PHE A 1052 38.79 48.63 -5.34
C PHE A 1052 40.02 48.85 -6.22
N THR A 1053 41.13 48.18 -5.90
CA THR A 1053 42.40 48.24 -6.65
C THR A 1053 42.75 46.91 -7.32
N THR A 1054 42.52 45.78 -6.65
CA THR A 1054 42.90 44.44 -7.15
C THR A 1054 41.71 43.61 -7.59
N LYS A 1055 40.67 43.53 -6.76
CA LYS A 1055 39.43 42.77 -7.01
C LYS A 1055 38.26 43.30 -6.19
N THR A 1056 37.03 42.97 -6.62
CA THR A 1056 35.78 43.26 -5.90
C THR A 1056 34.84 42.06 -6.01
N GLN A 1057 33.96 41.87 -5.02
CA GLN A 1057 32.89 40.87 -5.05
C GLN A 1057 31.54 41.56 -5.16
N PHE A 1058 30.60 40.96 -5.88
CA PHE A 1058 29.23 41.46 -6.01
C PHE A 1058 28.34 40.81 -4.96
N TRP A 1059 27.81 41.62 -4.06
CA TRP A 1059 26.94 41.21 -2.97
C TRP A 1059 25.50 41.58 -3.29
N PHE A 1060 24.56 40.70 -2.95
CA PHE A 1060 23.13 40.97 -3.07
C PHE A 1060 22.29 40.05 -2.17
N GLU A 1061 21.09 40.49 -1.86
CA GLU A 1061 20.08 39.71 -1.14
C GLU A 1061 18.97 39.22 -2.09
N HIS A 1062 18.37 38.06 -1.81
CA HIS A 1062 17.28 37.47 -2.59
C HIS A 1062 16.33 36.60 -1.76
N ASN A 1063 15.10 36.43 -2.24
CA ASN A 1063 14.04 35.65 -1.58
C ASN A 1063 13.93 34.20 -2.07
N LYS A 1064 15.01 33.66 -2.65
CA LYS A 1064 15.06 32.31 -3.23
C LYS A 1064 16.23 31.49 -2.67
N PRO A 1065 16.21 31.15 -1.37
CA PRO A 1065 17.24 30.30 -0.77
C PRO A 1065 17.11 28.85 -1.24
N GLY A 1066 18.23 28.13 -1.28
CA GLY A 1066 18.29 26.68 -1.52
C GLY A 1066 17.96 26.22 -2.94
N ILE A 1067 17.97 27.11 -3.93
CA ILE A 1067 17.78 26.78 -5.34
C ILE A 1067 18.89 27.34 -6.22
N ASP A 1068 19.06 26.78 -7.42
CA ASP A 1068 19.99 27.29 -8.41
C ASP A 1068 19.53 28.65 -8.96
N LEU A 1069 20.41 29.65 -8.85
CA LEU A 1069 20.26 31.01 -9.37
C LEU A 1069 21.33 31.31 -10.40
N ASN A 1070 20.91 31.47 -11.66
CA ASN A 1070 21.77 31.90 -12.75
C ASN A 1070 22.01 33.40 -12.62
N THR A 1071 23.20 33.75 -12.14
CA THR A 1071 23.62 35.13 -11.90
C THR A 1071 24.54 35.60 -13.02
N ARG A 1072 24.23 36.78 -13.57
CA ARG A 1072 25.03 37.45 -14.58
C ARG A 1072 25.31 38.89 -14.18
N VAL A 1073 26.59 39.27 -14.16
CA VAL A 1073 27.03 40.66 -13.94
C VAL A 1073 27.63 41.20 -15.23
N GLU A 1074 27.03 42.25 -15.77
CA GLU A 1074 27.50 42.93 -16.98
C GLU A 1074 28.06 44.30 -16.58
N ILE A 1075 29.32 44.58 -16.89
CA ILE A 1075 30.03 45.80 -16.47
C ILE A 1075 30.23 46.71 -17.66
N PHE A 1076 29.87 47.99 -17.52
CA PHE A 1076 29.86 49.00 -18.57
C PHE A 1076 30.67 50.23 -18.18
N THR A 1077 31.24 50.92 -19.17
CA THR A 1077 31.69 52.31 -18.99
C THR A 1077 30.50 53.24 -18.73
N VAL A 1078 30.75 54.46 -18.24
CA VAL A 1078 29.72 55.51 -18.13
C VAL A 1078 29.07 55.89 -19.47
N THR A 1079 29.73 55.58 -20.60
CA THR A 1079 29.19 55.77 -21.96
C THR A 1079 28.39 54.57 -22.48
N GLY A 1080 28.21 53.52 -21.68
CA GLY A 1080 27.41 52.34 -22.03
C GLY A 1080 28.15 51.24 -22.81
N ARG A 1081 29.48 51.34 -22.97
CA ARG A 1081 30.28 50.26 -23.59
C ARG A 1081 30.44 49.10 -22.62
N LEU A 1082 30.04 47.89 -23.02
CA LEU A 1082 30.26 46.66 -22.25
C LEU A 1082 31.76 46.32 -22.19
N ILE A 1083 32.23 46.00 -20.99
CA ILE A 1083 33.64 45.74 -20.66
C ILE A 1083 33.84 44.29 -20.21
N LYS A 1084 32.92 43.75 -19.43
CA LYS A 1084 33.02 42.39 -18.86
C LYS A 1084 31.64 41.78 -18.69
N THR A 1085 31.52 40.48 -18.96
CA THR A 1085 30.37 39.69 -18.52
C THR A 1085 30.82 38.54 -17.63
N LEU A 1086 30.31 38.50 -16.40
CA LEU A 1086 30.54 37.41 -15.45
C LEU A 1086 29.27 36.57 -15.36
N ARG A 1087 29.42 35.25 -15.36
CA ARG A 1087 28.31 34.30 -15.22
C ARG A 1087 28.65 33.28 -14.14
N ARG A 1088 27.71 33.04 -13.24
CA ARG A 1088 27.84 32.08 -12.15
C ARG A 1088 26.47 31.51 -11.82
N THR A 1089 26.37 30.21 -11.64
CA THR A 1089 25.22 29.59 -10.96
C THR A 1089 25.53 29.60 -9.47
N ILE A 1090 24.64 30.21 -8.69
CA ILE A 1090 24.74 30.32 -7.23
C ILE A 1090 23.67 29.42 -6.64
N ASN A 1091 24.04 28.59 -5.67
CA ASN A 1091 23.10 27.81 -4.90
C ASN A 1091 23.59 27.88 -3.45
N ASN A 1092 22.94 28.73 -2.67
CA ASN A 1092 23.22 28.88 -1.26
C ASN A 1092 21.97 28.65 -0.43
N ASP A 1093 22.16 28.12 0.78
CA ASP A 1093 21.06 27.86 1.71
C ASP A 1093 20.41 29.15 2.24
N GLY A 1094 21.06 30.30 2.09
CA GLY A 1094 20.63 31.59 2.64
C GLY A 1094 20.12 32.59 1.61
N ASN A 1095 19.89 33.81 2.08
CA ASN A 1095 19.33 34.89 1.27
C ASN A 1095 20.39 35.86 0.74
N ARG A 1096 21.67 35.70 1.12
CA ARG A 1096 22.74 36.65 0.77
C ARG A 1096 23.82 35.97 -0.05
N SER A 1097 24.07 36.51 -1.22
CA SER A 1097 25.03 36.01 -2.19
C SER A 1097 26.24 36.95 -2.31
N SER A 1098 27.43 36.39 -2.52
CA SER A 1098 28.70 37.09 -2.77
C SER A 1098 29.68 36.32 -3.67
N GLU A 1099 29.20 35.30 -4.37
CA GLU A 1099 30.00 34.29 -5.08
C GLU A 1099 30.53 34.77 -6.45
N VAL A 1100 30.16 35.97 -6.89
CA VAL A 1100 30.64 36.58 -8.14
C VAL A 1100 31.75 37.58 -7.82
N GLU A 1101 32.98 37.27 -8.28
CA GLU A 1101 34.15 38.12 -8.12
C GLU A 1101 34.60 38.69 -9.47
N TRP A 1102 35.14 39.91 -9.43
CA TRP A 1102 35.83 40.52 -10.56
C TRP A 1102 37.19 41.03 -10.17
N ASP A 1103 38.18 40.73 -11.01
CA ASP A 1103 39.57 41.14 -10.86
C ASP A 1103 39.87 42.48 -11.56
N GLY A 1104 38.90 43.17 -12.15
CA GLY A 1104 39.15 44.42 -12.88
C GLY A 1104 39.79 44.22 -14.27
N ALA A 1105 39.73 43.01 -14.85
CA ALA A 1105 40.10 42.78 -16.24
C ALA A 1105 38.87 42.76 -17.17
N ASP A 1106 39.03 43.17 -18.43
CA ASP A 1106 37.99 43.05 -19.46
C ASP A 1106 37.82 41.59 -19.95
N ASP A 1107 36.95 41.37 -20.95
CA ASP A 1107 36.75 40.03 -21.54
C ASP A 1107 37.99 39.47 -22.26
N PHE A 1108 39.00 40.30 -22.57
CA PHE A 1108 40.25 39.90 -23.21
C PHE A 1108 41.41 39.73 -22.21
N GLY A 1109 41.15 39.93 -20.91
CA GLY A 1109 42.14 39.79 -19.84
C GLY A 1109 43.00 41.03 -19.58
N ALA A 1110 42.71 42.16 -20.23
CA ALA A 1110 43.42 43.41 -19.99
C ALA A 1110 42.83 44.17 -18.80
N ARG A 1111 43.69 44.75 -17.94
CA ARG A 1111 43.24 45.59 -16.82
C ARG A 1111 42.53 46.84 -17.32
N VAL A 1112 41.35 47.10 -16.80
CA VAL A 1112 40.57 48.28 -17.17
C VAL A 1112 41.07 49.53 -16.44
N GLY A 1113 40.91 50.70 -17.05
CA GLY A 1113 41.39 51.96 -16.49
C GLY A 1113 40.70 52.33 -15.18
N ARG A 1114 41.39 53.11 -14.35
CA ARG A 1114 40.84 53.70 -13.13
C ARG A 1114 39.65 54.60 -13.46
N GLY A 1115 38.58 54.56 -12.67
CA GLY A 1115 37.39 55.36 -12.92
C GLY A 1115 36.09 54.71 -12.44
N VAL A 1116 34.98 55.36 -12.79
CA VAL A 1116 33.62 54.92 -12.46
C VAL A 1116 33.07 54.05 -13.58
N TYR A 1117 32.47 52.93 -13.21
CA TYR A 1117 31.77 52.01 -14.11
C TYR A 1117 30.35 51.75 -13.58
N ILE A 1118 29.47 51.30 -14.47
CA ILE A 1118 28.11 50.89 -14.14
C ILE A 1118 28.04 49.38 -14.33
N TYR A 1119 27.51 48.63 -13.37
CA TYR A 1119 27.24 47.21 -13.57
C TYR A 1119 25.76 46.91 -13.48
N ARG A 1120 25.32 45.93 -14.26
CA ARG A 1120 23.98 45.36 -14.26
C ARG A 1120 24.05 43.94 -13.70
N LEU A 1121 23.44 43.72 -12.54
CA LEU A 1121 23.21 42.40 -11.98
C LEU A 1121 21.89 41.87 -12.52
N VAL A 1122 21.92 40.66 -13.08
CA VAL A 1122 20.74 39.91 -13.54
C VAL A 1122 20.76 38.57 -12.84
N VAL A 1123 19.67 38.22 -12.15
CA VAL A 1123 19.52 36.93 -11.48
C VAL A 1123 18.27 36.25 -12.01
N GLU A 1124 18.36 34.96 -12.30
CA GLU A 1124 17.27 34.14 -12.83
C GLU A 1124 17.21 32.79 -12.11
N SER A 1125 16.06 32.42 -11.58
CA SER A 1125 15.84 31.13 -10.91
C SER A 1125 15.42 30.05 -11.91
N GLY A 1126 15.56 28.77 -11.52
CA GLY A 1126 15.20 27.62 -12.36
C GLY A 1126 13.73 27.55 -12.79
N ASP A 1127 12.82 28.27 -12.11
CA ASP A 1127 11.41 28.43 -12.47
C ASP A 1127 11.16 29.60 -13.46
N GLY A 1128 12.23 30.20 -14.00
CA GLY A 1128 12.18 31.27 -15.01
C GLY A 1128 11.90 32.66 -14.47
N LYS A 1129 11.80 32.85 -13.15
CA LYS A 1129 11.64 34.19 -12.54
C LYS A 1129 12.96 34.94 -12.59
N LYS A 1130 12.89 36.25 -12.84
CA LYS A 1130 14.06 37.08 -13.13
C LYS A 1130 13.97 38.44 -12.46
N ALA A 1131 15.11 38.91 -11.96
CA ALA A 1131 15.27 40.22 -11.36
C ALA A 1131 16.54 40.91 -11.90
N THR A 1132 16.56 42.23 -11.92
CA THR A 1132 17.68 43.00 -12.46
C THR A 1132 17.88 44.30 -11.69
N GLN A 1133 19.13 44.63 -11.38
CA GLN A 1133 19.50 45.88 -10.73
C GLN A 1133 20.75 46.51 -11.34
N LEU A 1134 20.78 47.83 -11.40
CA LEU A 1134 21.93 48.63 -11.87
C LEU A 1134 22.59 49.32 -10.68
N GLN A 1135 23.92 49.28 -10.64
CA GLN A 1135 24.73 49.90 -9.59
C GLN A 1135 26.03 50.50 -10.15
N LYS A 1136 26.73 51.30 -9.34
CA LYS A 1136 27.99 51.94 -9.70
C LYS A 1136 29.15 51.31 -8.93
N LEU A 1137 30.28 51.14 -9.61
CA LEU A 1137 31.54 50.71 -8.99
C LEU A 1137 32.68 51.66 -9.38
N VAL A 1138 33.72 51.71 -8.56
CA VAL A 1138 34.89 52.58 -8.75
C VAL A 1138 36.18 51.76 -8.66
N ILE A 1139 37.08 51.98 -9.60
CA ILE A 1139 38.41 51.36 -9.66
C ILE A 1139 39.47 52.44 -9.41
N LEU A 1140 40.40 52.19 -8.48
CA LEU A 1140 41.41 53.15 -8.02
C LEU A 1140 42.79 53.04 -8.64
#